data_AF-A0A9D4UUJ2-F1
#
_entry.id   AF-A0A9D4UUJ2-F1
#
_cell.length_a   1.000
_cell.length_b   1.000
_cell.length_c   1.000
_cell.angle_alpha   90.00
_cell.angle_beta   90.00
_cell.angle_gamma   90.00
#
_symmetry.space_group_name_H-M   'P 1'
#
loop_
_entity.id
_entity.type
_entity.pdbx_description
1 polymer ?
#
loop_
_entity_poly.entity_id
_entity_poly.type
_entity_poly.pdbx_seq_one_letter_code
_entity_poly.pdbx_strand_id
1 'polypeptide(L)'
;MATAGHPPSLRVQKVTKIFNKFDTNGDGHLNREEMSALVVAVNPRVQFSEDQISAILDEVFRTYGDYIDSQKGLTFEGLLQTYDDGAGDVDRDFDALNLEGLKETSEEEEDDIASLEGTSRASSLPSKRSGAISVSGDDRNVTPASRRKRSVGSWAGSPRNGIAYDDTWRLVEDLEMIIRRIEAKMDAKNRKSKADDVSATTTTVGLSRDMGAAGNTSTVEVAIGKRPWEELGTDYANFQRSLGEIRERANATRTQEEAFDAHMAIGRALFEHRLYKEALVSFRRATELKPTDVRPHFQYGNTLYSLGRISEAREAYTLALDAGEISSSQWGSLLPQIHVNLGIALEGEGMLLGASEHYKEAAIREPKHYRALKHLGSALYGVGEYRAAKKALTEAIFLNPDYADAHCDLGSTLHSLGDCDDAVKEFQKAIELKQDHIEALFNLGTLFKDTGKFQRAADMYARVLALQSRNWRAELNRAVSLLGAGQIDEAKRAFKEAYKMTKRAELYDAIVHLRQMERRPKGLSSFLRRGEENGGSVGDSFRAEDNSTTVEIARFRRANASTTPRQWLACALEIRKFQRCTRLSKCDISSIKKEISRPNPPISTSGAGTAEKSIRKEALERILRQLLHFLKPEAFQGAVKAINEKVLTVLDLNESGRVDLGMVFAVLAPICGGPLDKRKHTAFDALVWRSSANKGGEISKGDASQYIKVLRAAYLSSPQEQNELVEITREEEEDRTSISYPEFVELFNDAEWGFGILNILARLETEDRVRHGRQTCSVCSYPIIGPRFKEVRSNFSLCSFCYSTGKVPLISRQEEYYFKEYNSEVEAVKDSKFYVYGAWHFCILAITIAKMW
;
A
#
# COMPACT_ATOMS: atom_id res chain seq x y z
N MET A 1 60.46 2.63 12.41
CA MET A 1 59.56 3.80 12.46
C MET A 1 58.18 3.32 12.02
N ALA A 2 57.32 3.04 13.00
CA ALA A 2 55.96 2.56 12.78
C ALA A 2 54.99 3.75 12.90
N THR A 3 54.24 4.05 11.85
CA THR A 3 53.14 5.01 11.87
C THR A 3 51.88 4.31 12.34
N ALA A 4 51.36 4.69 13.50
CA ALA A 4 50.11 4.19 14.06
C ALA A 4 48.92 4.56 13.15
N GLY A 5 48.40 3.58 12.41
CA GLY A 5 47.13 3.67 11.70
C GLY A 5 45.96 3.44 12.68
N HIS A 6 44.84 4.12 12.45
CA HIS A 6 43.58 3.81 13.14
C HIS A 6 43.23 2.32 12.97
N PRO A 7 42.66 1.66 14.00
CA PRO A 7 42.25 0.28 13.87
C PRO A 7 41.21 0.16 12.74
N PRO A 8 41.33 -0.85 11.85
CA PRO A 8 40.36 -1.09 10.79
C PRO A 8 38.97 -1.26 11.41
N SER A 9 37.93 -0.79 10.72
CA SER A 9 36.55 -0.91 11.22
C SER A 9 36.19 -2.37 11.47
N LEU A 10 35.31 -2.63 12.44
CA LEU A 10 34.85 -3.99 12.81
C LEU A 10 34.41 -4.80 11.58
N ARG A 11 33.72 -4.14 10.63
CA ARG A 11 33.30 -4.71 9.34
C ARG A 11 34.48 -5.16 8.48
N VAL A 12 35.50 -4.32 8.31
CA VAL A 12 36.71 -4.68 7.55
C VAL A 12 37.41 -5.87 8.22
N GLN A 13 37.47 -5.92 9.55
CA GLN A 13 38.05 -7.05 10.27
C GLN A 13 37.27 -8.37 10.03
N LYS A 14 35.94 -8.31 9.98
CA LYS A 14 35.10 -9.47 9.64
C LYS A 14 35.33 -9.94 8.21
N VAL A 15 35.32 -9.03 7.24
CA VAL A 15 35.60 -9.37 5.82
C VAL A 15 37.02 -9.91 5.65
N THR A 16 38.02 -9.37 6.36
CA THR A 16 39.39 -9.91 6.33
C THR A 16 39.44 -11.35 6.84
N LYS A 17 38.74 -11.68 7.92
CA LYS A 17 38.68 -13.07 8.41
C LYS A 17 37.94 -14.00 7.44
N ILE A 18 36.87 -13.53 6.79
CA ILE A 18 36.16 -14.31 5.76
C ILE A 18 37.09 -14.54 4.58
N PHE A 19 37.69 -13.49 4.04
CA PHE A 19 38.61 -13.55 2.90
C PHE A 19 39.76 -14.53 3.17
N ASN A 20 40.46 -14.39 4.29
CA ASN A 20 41.58 -15.26 4.66
C ASN A 20 41.17 -16.71 4.91
N LYS A 21 39.89 -16.99 5.22
CA LYS A 21 39.39 -18.37 5.38
C LYS A 21 39.28 -19.09 4.03
N PHE A 22 39.02 -18.34 2.96
CA PHE A 22 38.76 -18.89 1.62
C PHE A 22 39.89 -18.65 0.61
N ASP A 23 40.83 -17.74 0.88
CA ASP A 23 42.12 -17.63 0.16
C ASP A 23 43.03 -18.79 0.62
N THR A 24 42.74 -19.98 0.11
CA THR A 24 43.39 -21.23 0.51
C THR A 24 44.78 -21.36 -0.09
N ASN A 25 45.02 -20.75 -1.25
CA ASN A 25 46.31 -20.76 -1.92
C ASN A 25 47.24 -19.62 -1.43
N GLY A 26 46.72 -18.64 -0.68
CA GLY A 26 47.46 -17.55 -0.05
C GLY A 26 47.99 -16.52 -1.06
N ASP A 27 47.37 -16.42 -2.24
CA ASP A 27 47.82 -15.54 -3.31
C ASP A 27 47.24 -14.11 -3.20
N GLY A 28 46.41 -13.86 -2.20
CA GLY A 28 45.77 -12.58 -1.91
C GLY A 28 44.52 -12.30 -2.75
N HIS A 29 43.98 -13.31 -3.43
CA HIS A 29 42.79 -13.25 -4.28
C HIS A 29 41.89 -14.47 -4.02
N LEU A 30 40.63 -14.41 -4.47
CA LEU A 30 39.72 -15.55 -4.47
C LEU A 30 39.48 -16.00 -5.90
N ASN A 31 40.04 -17.15 -6.25
CA ASN A 31 39.76 -17.77 -7.54
C ASN A 31 38.33 -18.33 -7.58
N ARG A 32 37.89 -18.83 -8.75
CA ARG A 32 36.49 -19.31 -8.91
C ARG A 32 36.13 -20.49 -8.01
N GLU A 33 37.09 -21.35 -7.68
CA GLU A 33 36.86 -22.50 -6.78
C GLU A 33 36.75 -22.04 -5.32
N GLU A 34 37.58 -21.08 -4.90
CA GLU A 34 37.54 -20.50 -3.57
C GLU A 34 36.26 -19.67 -3.36
N MET A 35 35.85 -18.94 -4.39
CA MET A 35 34.61 -18.17 -4.37
C MET A 35 33.36 -19.07 -4.38
N SER A 36 33.39 -20.21 -5.09
CA SER A 36 32.29 -21.18 -5.03
C SER A 36 32.17 -21.79 -3.63
N ALA A 37 33.30 -22.14 -3.01
CA ALA A 37 33.34 -22.64 -1.65
C ALA A 37 32.78 -21.63 -0.63
N LEU A 38 33.09 -20.35 -0.80
CA LEU A 38 32.53 -19.26 0.02
C LEU A 38 31.01 -19.18 -0.13
N VAL A 39 30.49 -19.17 -1.37
CA VAL A 39 29.04 -19.07 -1.65
C VAL A 39 28.26 -20.24 -1.04
N VAL A 40 28.80 -21.46 -1.12
CA VAL A 40 28.18 -22.64 -0.52
C VAL A 40 28.23 -22.58 1.00
N ALA A 41 29.37 -22.22 1.58
CA ALA A 41 29.58 -22.22 3.02
C ALA A 41 28.72 -21.19 3.77
N VAL A 42 28.45 -20.03 3.15
CA VAL A 42 27.59 -18.98 3.74
C VAL A 42 26.09 -19.24 3.56
N ASN A 43 25.71 -20.25 2.75
CA ASN A 43 24.32 -20.61 2.48
C ASN A 43 24.00 -22.09 2.74
N PRO A 44 24.20 -22.62 3.96
CA PRO A 44 24.12 -24.07 4.24
C PRO A 44 22.72 -24.68 4.11
N ARG A 45 21.66 -23.87 3.97
CA ARG A 45 20.27 -24.32 3.81
C ARG A 45 19.83 -24.43 2.35
N VAL A 46 20.68 -24.01 1.41
CA VAL A 46 20.39 -24.00 -0.03
C VAL A 46 21.30 -25.01 -0.72
N GLN A 47 20.71 -25.97 -1.44
CA GLN A 47 21.47 -26.86 -2.32
C GLN A 47 21.55 -26.22 -3.71
N PHE A 48 22.72 -25.66 -4.05
CA PHE A 48 22.95 -25.11 -5.38
C PHE A 48 23.38 -26.22 -6.35
N SER A 49 22.87 -26.20 -7.58
CA SER A 49 23.48 -26.97 -8.67
C SER A 49 24.78 -26.30 -9.16
N GLU A 50 25.68 -27.06 -9.79
CA GLU A 50 26.92 -26.51 -10.35
C GLU A 50 26.64 -25.38 -11.36
N ASP A 51 25.59 -25.51 -12.18
CA ASP A 51 25.16 -24.47 -13.12
C ASP A 51 24.71 -23.18 -12.43
N GLN A 52 24.04 -23.28 -11.27
CA GLN A 52 23.60 -22.12 -10.49
C GLN A 52 24.79 -21.41 -9.85
N ILE A 53 25.77 -22.16 -9.33
CA ILE A 53 27.01 -21.59 -8.79
C ILE A 53 27.78 -20.89 -9.91
N SER A 54 27.90 -21.52 -11.08
CA SER A 54 28.60 -20.90 -12.22
C SER A 54 27.92 -19.61 -12.66
N ALA A 55 26.59 -19.56 -12.73
CA ALA A 55 25.86 -18.36 -13.09
C ALA A 55 26.04 -17.21 -12.07
N ILE A 56 26.06 -17.53 -10.77
CA ILE A 56 26.34 -16.55 -9.71
C ILE A 56 27.77 -16.00 -9.87
N LEU A 57 28.75 -16.89 -10.05
CA LEU A 57 30.14 -16.50 -10.20
C LEU A 57 30.38 -15.72 -11.50
N ASP A 58 29.71 -16.06 -12.59
CA ASP A 58 29.81 -15.30 -13.84
C ASP A 58 29.27 -13.88 -13.68
N GLU A 59 28.18 -13.71 -12.92
CA GLU A 59 27.66 -12.38 -12.64
C GLU A 59 28.57 -11.57 -11.71
N VAL A 60 29.13 -12.20 -10.67
CA VAL A 60 30.13 -11.56 -9.79
C VAL A 60 31.37 -11.16 -10.59
N PHE A 61 31.93 -12.07 -11.39
CA PHE A 61 33.15 -11.80 -12.14
C PHE A 61 32.94 -10.80 -13.29
N ARG A 62 31.71 -10.69 -13.82
CA ARG A 62 31.33 -9.67 -14.79
C ARG A 62 31.12 -8.30 -14.15
N THR A 63 30.47 -8.26 -12.98
CA THR A 63 30.09 -7.01 -12.30
C THR A 63 31.30 -6.33 -11.66
N TYR A 64 32.21 -7.10 -11.06
CA TYR A 64 33.39 -6.58 -10.36
C TYR A 64 34.67 -6.72 -11.19
N GLY A 65 34.56 -6.63 -12.52
CA GLY A 65 35.67 -6.80 -13.48
C GLY A 65 36.91 -5.97 -13.14
N ASP A 66 36.72 -4.76 -12.62
CA ASP A 66 37.80 -3.84 -12.23
C ASP A 66 38.57 -4.29 -10.98
N TYR A 67 38.02 -5.23 -10.20
CA TYR A 67 38.62 -5.77 -8.97
C TYR A 67 39.12 -7.21 -9.13
N ILE A 68 39.24 -7.69 -10.37
CA ILE A 68 39.62 -9.07 -10.69
C ILE A 68 40.97 -9.09 -11.38
N ASP A 69 41.91 -9.82 -10.78
CA ASP A 69 43.15 -10.18 -11.46
C ASP A 69 42.86 -11.35 -12.41
N SER A 70 43.14 -11.15 -13.71
CA SER A 70 42.89 -12.13 -14.76
C SER A 70 43.56 -13.51 -14.57
N GLN A 71 44.56 -13.62 -13.69
CA GLN A 71 45.23 -14.88 -13.37
C GLN A 71 44.92 -15.41 -11.97
N LYS A 72 44.49 -14.56 -11.02
CA LYS A 72 44.34 -14.92 -9.60
C LYS A 72 42.92 -14.84 -9.05
N GLY A 73 42.05 -14.02 -9.65
CA GLY A 73 40.65 -13.91 -9.25
C GLY A 73 40.33 -12.62 -8.47
N LEU A 74 39.29 -12.67 -7.65
CA LEU A 74 38.72 -11.49 -6.99
C LEU A 74 39.62 -11.00 -5.86
N THR A 75 39.99 -9.72 -5.89
CA THR A 75 40.80 -9.10 -4.83
C THR A 75 40.02 -8.94 -3.52
N PHE A 76 40.74 -8.73 -2.40
CA PHE A 76 40.12 -8.37 -1.12
C PHE A 76 39.23 -7.12 -1.21
N GLU A 77 39.69 -6.09 -1.94
CA GLU A 77 38.88 -4.88 -2.19
C GLU A 77 37.63 -5.22 -3.01
N GLY A 78 37.73 -6.13 -3.98
CA GLY A 78 36.60 -6.68 -4.71
C GLY A 78 35.58 -7.37 -3.81
N LEU A 79 36.02 -8.26 -2.91
CA LEU A 79 35.11 -8.91 -1.95
C LEU A 79 34.47 -7.89 -1.01
N LEU A 80 35.23 -6.92 -0.50
CA LEU A 80 34.70 -5.85 0.35
C LEU A 80 33.64 -5.02 -0.40
N GLN A 81 33.91 -4.68 -1.65
CA GLN A 81 32.98 -3.97 -2.52
C GLN A 81 31.71 -4.80 -2.79
N THR A 82 31.82 -6.13 -2.96
CA THR A 82 30.63 -6.99 -3.13
C THR A 82 29.69 -6.95 -1.94
N TYR A 83 30.23 -6.84 -0.73
CA TYR A 83 29.45 -6.68 0.49
C TYR A 83 28.90 -5.26 0.66
N ASP A 84 29.62 -4.25 0.18
CA ASP A 84 29.16 -2.85 0.21
C ASP A 84 28.04 -2.58 -0.80
N ASP A 85 28.04 -3.30 -1.93
CA ASP A 85 26.99 -3.29 -2.94
C ASP A 85 25.81 -4.22 -2.59
N GLY A 86 25.86 -4.88 -1.42
CA GLY A 86 24.76 -5.66 -0.85
C GLY A 86 24.56 -7.05 -1.47
N ALA A 87 25.56 -7.60 -2.16
CA ALA A 87 25.51 -8.96 -2.72
C ALA A 87 25.54 -10.06 -1.63
N GLY A 88 25.88 -9.69 -0.39
CA GLY A 88 25.86 -10.54 0.80
C GLY A 88 25.74 -9.71 2.07
N ASP A 89 25.56 -10.36 3.22
CA ASP A 89 25.53 -9.73 4.54
C ASP A 89 26.74 -10.20 5.34
N VAL A 90 27.69 -9.29 5.60
CA VAL A 90 28.95 -9.61 6.29
C VAL A 90 28.70 -10.23 7.65
N ASP A 91 27.72 -9.73 8.42
CA ASP A 91 27.47 -10.20 9.78
C ASP A 91 26.85 -11.59 9.74
N ARG A 92 25.83 -11.77 8.89
CA ARG A 92 25.19 -13.08 8.69
C ARG A 92 26.18 -14.13 8.17
N ASP A 93 26.99 -13.77 7.18
CA ASP A 93 27.94 -14.69 6.55
C ASP A 93 29.10 -15.01 7.52
N PHE A 94 29.56 -14.03 8.31
CA PHE A 94 30.55 -14.25 9.37
C PHE A 94 30.03 -15.22 10.45
N ASP A 95 28.77 -15.05 10.86
CA ASP A 95 28.10 -15.92 11.83
C ASP A 95 27.86 -17.33 11.26
N ALA A 96 27.43 -17.44 9.99
CA ALA A 96 27.23 -18.72 9.30
C ALA A 96 28.53 -19.52 9.20
N LEU A 97 29.68 -18.84 9.13
CA LEU A 97 31.01 -19.44 9.07
C LEU A 97 31.59 -19.82 10.44
N ASN A 98 30.86 -19.57 11.55
CA ASN A 98 31.29 -19.78 12.93
C ASN A 98 32.69 -19.19 13.23
N LEU A 99 32.97 -17.99 12.72
CA LEU A 99 34.23 -17.30 12.97
C LEU A 99 34.23 -16.63 14.36
N GLU A 100 35.32 -16.74 15.13
CA GLU A 100 35.38 -16.23 16.52
C GLU A 100 35.16 -14.71 16.62
N GLY A 101 34.30 -14.32 17.58
CA GLY A 101 33.77 -12.98 17.76
C GLY A 101 34.77 -11.92 18.24
N LEU A 102 34.72 -10.75 17.60
CA LEU A 102 35.37 -9.52 18.04
C LEU A 102 34.41 -8.82 19.02
N LYS A 103 34.76 -8.68 20.30
CA LYS A 103 33.90 -8.01 21.30
C LYS A 103 33.91 -6.49 21.09
N GLU A 104 32.74 -5.87 21.05
CA GLU A 104 32.59 -4.42 21.22
C GLU A 104 32.94 -4.06 22.67
N THR A 105 33.95 -3.21 22.87
CA THR A 105 34.21 -2.61 24.17
C THR A 105 33.25 -1.44 24.36
N SER A 106 32.14 -1.68 25.04
CA SER A 106 31.27 -0.64 25.60
C SER A 106 31.87 -0.13 26.91
N GLU A 107 32.18 1.17 26.98
CA GLU A 107 32.55 1.86 28.22
C GLU A 107 31.29 2.06 29.09
N GLU A 108 31.10 1.19 30.08
CA GLU A 108 30.37 1.47 31.32
C GLU A 108 31.13 0.79 32.47
N GLU A 109 31.83 1.56 33.29
CA GLU A 109 32.28 1.13 34.61
C GLU A 109 31.73 2.13 35.65
N GLU A 110 30.70 1.70 36.37
CA GLU A 110 30.33 2.24 37.68
C GLU A 110 31.27 1.67 38.75
N ASP A 111 31.50 2.53 39.75
CA ASP A 111 32.35 2.38 40.94
C ASP A 111 32.23 1.02 41.66
N ASP A 112 33.35 0.49 42.14
CA ASP A 112 33.50 0.22 43.57
C ASP A 112 34.94 -0.13 44.04
N ILE A 113 35.35 0.58 45.09
CA ILE A 113 36.18 0.13 46.24
C ILE A 113 37.72 0.17 46.13
N ALA A 114 38.23 1.24 46.76
CA ALA A 114 39.24 1.29 47.83
C ALA A 114 40.76 1.23 47.53
N SER A 115 41.37 2.37 47.90
CA SER A 115 42.60 2.50 48.70
C SER A 115 43.89 1.83 48.21
N LEU A 116 44.85 2.65 47.78
CA LEU A 116 46.11 2.94 48.51
C LEU A 116 47.07 3.73 47.61
N GLU A 117 47.66 4.78 48.20
CA GLU A 117 49.03 5.30 48.02
C GLU A 117 49.61 5.38 46.58
N GLY A 118 50.14 6.48 46.07
CA GLY A 118 50.60 7.73 46.68
C GLY A 118 51.65 8.35 45.74
N THR A 119 51.78 9.69 45.81
CA THR A 119 52.94 10.50 45.37
C THR A 119 53.27 10.54 43.86
N SER A 120 53.70 11.62 43.22
CA SER A 120 53.81 13.05 43.53
C SER A 120 54.34 13.76 42.27
N ARG A 121 53.99 15.06 42.13
CA ARG A 121 54.75 16.16 41.49
C ARG A 121 55.06 16.06 39.99
N ALA A 122 54.54 16.91 39.11
CA ALA A 122 54.56 18.38 38.99
C ALA A 122 55.74 18.94 38.15
N SER A 123 55.40 19.99 37.39
CA SER A 123 56.25 21.00 36.71
C SER A 123 56.86 20.56 35.37
N SER A 124 56.98 21.39 34.32
CA SER A 124 56.63 22.80 34.07
C SER A 124 56.98 23.12 32.60
N LEU A 125 56.24 24.05 31.99
CA LEU A 125 56.59 24.75 30.74
C LEU A 125 57.90 25.55 30.86
N PRO A 126 58.52 25.99 29.73
CA PRO A 126 58.36 27.39 29.37
C PRO A 126 58.35 27.72 27.86
N SER A 127 57.82 28.91 27.56
CA SER A 127 57.74 29.63 26.28
C SER A 127 59.07 30.26 25.81
N LYS A 128 59.22 30.56 24.50
CA LYS A 128 59.69 31.87 23.98
C LYS A 128 59.50 32.05 22.46
N ARG A 129 59.32 33.33 22.07
CA ARG A 129 59.03 33.93 20.75
C ARG A 129 60.24 33.94 19.78
N SER A 130 59.95 34.01 18.45
CA SER A 130 60.18 35.17 17.54
C SER A 130 60.73 34.80 16.15
N GLY A 131 60.23 35.45 15.08
CA GLY A 131 61.00 35.72 13.84
C GLY A 131 60.38 35.22 12.54
N ALA A 132 60.07 36.14 11.62
CA ALA A 132 59.51 35.90 10.29
C ALA A 132 60.60 35.56 9.24
N ILE A 133 60.21 34.89 8.14
CA ILE A 133 60.52 35.19 6.72
C ILE A 133 60.05 34.00 5.84
N SER A 134 59.82 34.33 4.58
CA SER A 134 58.96 33.78 3.53
C SER A 134 59.50 32.63 2.66
N VAL A 135 58.56 32.03 1.91
CA VAL A 135 58.66 31.38 0.57
C VAL A 135 58.89 29.86 0.51
N SER A 136 57.87 29.22 -0.09
CA SER A 136 57.81 27.99 -0.91
C SER A 136 58.30 26.64 -0.38
N GLY A 137 57.43 25.64 -0.51
CA GLY A 137 57.82 24.30 -0.97
C GLY A 137 57.72 23.18 0.06
N ASP A 138 56.63 22.41 -0.08
CA ASP A 138 56.43 20.99 0.21
C ASP A 138 56.34 20.39 1.63
N ASP A 139 55.42 19.42 1.68
CA ASP A 139 55.25 18.27 2.57
C ASP A 139 54.24 18.24 3.74
N ARG A 140 53.69 17.02 3.87
CA ARG A 140 52.40 16.58 4.47
C ARG A 140 52.49 16.28 5.99
N ASN A 141 51.28 16.09 6.59
CA ASN A 141 50.90 15.35 7.84
C ASN A 141 50.97 16.12 9.20
N VAL A 142 50.02 16.14 10.18
CA VAL A 142 48.81 15.34 10.56
C VAL A 142 47.91 16.11 11.61
N THR A 143 46.56 16.11 11.41
CA THR A 143 45.31 16.12 12.30
C THR A 143 45.13 16.99 13.59
N PRO A 144 43.90 17.20 14.18
CA PRO A 144 42.60 16.52 13.95
C PRO A 144 41.28 17.33 13.83
N ALA A 145 40.33 16.64 13.18
CA ALA A 145 38.88 16.61 13.38
C ALA A 145 38.06 17.91 13.27
N SER A 146 37.70 18.28 12.03
CA SER A 146 36.45 18.98 11.77
C SER A 146 35.54 18.12 10.89
N ARG A 147 34.29 18.00 11.33
CA ARG A 147 33.14 17.40 10.62
C ARG A 147 33.22 17.69 9.12
N ARG A 148 33.47 16.66 8.31
CA ARG A 148 33.20 16.71 6.86
C ARG A 148 31.70 16.81 6.67
N LYS A 149 31.23 18.04 6.45
CA LYS A 149 29.92 18.34 5.87
C LYS A 149 29.80 17.55 4.57
N ARG A 150 28.72 16.77 4.47
CA ARG A 150 28.25 16.15 3.22
C ARG A 150 28.25 17.23 2.13
N SER A 151 28.79 16.87 0.96
CA SER A 151 28.68 17.64 -0.28
C SER A 151 27.21 17.71 -0.69
N VAL A 152 26.48 18.67 -0.12
CA VAL A 152 25.38 19.31 -0.82
C VAL A 152 26.03 20.01 -2.02
N GLY A 153 25.51 19.78 -3.23
CA GLY A 153 26.08 20.37 -4.45
C GLY A 153 26.41 21.86 -4.24
N SER A 154 27.56 22.29 -4.76
CA SER A 154 28.22 23.60 -4.59
C SER A 154 27.34 24.86 -4.79
N TRP A 155 26.06 24.70 -5.12
CA TRP A 155 25.07 25.74 -5.36
C TRP A 155 24.29 26.15 -4.10
N ALA A 156 24.17 25.27 -3.09
CA ALA A 156 23.41 25.54 -1.87
C ALA A 156 24.15 26.43 -0.85
N GLY A 157 25.41 26.76 -1.11
CA GLY A 157 26.24 27.61 -0.25
C GLY A 157 26.68 28.93 -0.88
N SER A 158 26.20 29.27 -2.09
CA SER A 158 26.52 30.55 -2.73
C SER A 158 25.73 31.68 -2.05
N PRO A 159 26.34 32.85 -1.75
CA PRO A 159 25.65 34.02 -1.17
C PRO A 159 24.43 34.49 -1.98
N ARG A 160 24.29 34.04 -3.23
CA ARG A 160 23.21 34.40 -4.15
C ARG A 160 22.25 33.25 -4.49
N ASN A 161 22.16 32.22 -3.64
CA ASN A 161 21.24 31.09 -3.84
C ASN A 161 21.34 30.44 -5.25
N GLY A 162 22.56 30.35 -5.78
CA GLY A 162 22.82 29.74 -7.09
C GLY A 162 22.42 30.59 -8.30
N ILE A 163 22.23 31.91 -8.17
CA ILE A 163 22.06 32.84 -9.30
C ILE A 163 23.42 33.15 -9.92
N ALA A 164 23.52 33.00 -11.24
CA ALA A 164 24.78 33.12 -11.97
C ALA A 164 25.08 34.56 -12.43
N TYR A 165 24.04 35.38 -12.68
CA TYR A 165 24.18 36.73 -13.23
C TYR A 165 23.79 37.82 -12.23
N ASP A 166 24.57 38.92 -12.18
CA ASP A 166 24.31 40.08 -11.32
C ASP A 166 22.95 40.74 -11.62
N ASP A 167 22.60 40.85 -12.90
CA ASP A 167 21.35 41.47 -13.31
C ASP A 167 20.13 40.59 -12.96
N THR A 168 20.26 39.26 -13.02
CA THR A 168 19.27 38.33 -12.46
C THR A 168 19.05 38.56 -10.97
N TRP A 169 20.13 38.73 -10.20
CA TRP A 169 20.03 38.99 -8.76
C TRP A 169 19.23 40.28 -8.48
N ARG A 170 19.52 41.36 -9.21
CA ARG A 170 18.77 42.63 -9.09
C ARG A 170 17.28 42.47 -9.41
N LEU A 171 16.93 41.67 -10.42
CA LEU A 171 15.52 41.39 -10.76
C LEU A 171 14.79 40.67 -9.62
N VAL A 172 15.48 39.74 -8.93
CA VAL A 172 14.92 39.02 -7.78
C VAL A 172 14.81 39.95 -6.56
N GLU A 173 15.79 40.82 -6.31
CA GLU A 173 15.70 41.84 -5.26
C GLU A 173 14.50 42.78 -5.48
N ASP A 174 14.31 43.25 -6.72
CA ASP A 174 13.15 44.06 -7.11
C ASP A 174 11.83 43.31 -6.83
N LEU A 175 11.77 42.03 -7.20
CA LEU A 175 10.61 41.17 -6.96
C LEU A 175 10.34 41.00 -5.46
N GLU A 176 11.35 40.67 -4.66
CA GLU A 176 11.21 40.52 -3.21
C GLU A 176 10.75 41.81 -2.54
N MET A 177 11.28 42.97 -2.96
CA MET A 177 10.85 44.27 -2.45
C MET A 177 9.37 44.52 -2.74
N ILE A 178 8.90 44.19 -3.95
CA ILE A 178 7.49 44.32 -4.32
C ILE A 178 6.63 43.39 -3.46
N ILE A 179 7.01 42.12 -3.34
CA ILE A 179 6.28 41.13 -2.53
C ILE A 179 6.17 41.58 -1.08
N ARG A 180 7.28 41.96 -0.45
CA ARG A 180 7.31 42.43 0.95
C ARG A 180 6.45 43.69 1.15
N ARG A 181 6.45 44.60 0.18
CA ARG A 181 5.62 45.82 0.23
C ARG A 181 4.13 45.49 0.23
N ILE A 182 3.71 44.48 -0.55
CA ILE A 182 2.31 44.06 -0.62
C ILE A 182 1.91 43.28 0.63
N GLU A 183 2.75 42.34 1.07
CA GLU A 183 2.55 41.61 2.33
C GLU A 183 2.37 42.60 3.50
N ALA A 184 3.21 43.66 3.58
CA ALA A 184 3.08 44.70 4.59
C ALA A 184 1.78 45.52 4.49
N LYS A 185 1.30 45.82 3.27
CA LYS A 185 0.01 46.51 3.06
C LYS A 185 -1.18 45.65 3.47
N MET A 186 -1.16 44.35 3.14
CA MET A 186 -2.19 43.39 3.52
C MET A 186 -2.24 43.24 5.04
N ASP A 187 -1.09 43.17 5.70
CA ASP A 187 -0.99 43.13 7.16
C ASP A 187 -1.49 44.43 7.81
N ALA A 188 -1.19 45.60 7.22
CA ALA A 188 -1.67 46.89 7.73
C ALA A 188 -3.19 47.06 7.62
N LYS A 189 -3.79 46.65 6.49
CA LYS A 189 -5.25 46.65 6.28
C LYS A 189 -5.96 45.73 7.28
N ASN A 190 -5.35 44.58 7.59
CA ASN A 190 -5.87 43.64 8.58
C ASN A 190 -5.67 44.06 10.04
N ARG A 191 -4.59 44.78 10.37
CA ARG A 191 -4.46 45.40 11.70
C ARG A 191 -5.51 46.48 11.92
N LYS A 192 -5.89 47.21 10.86
CA LYS A 192 -6.95 48.21 10.91
C LYS A 192 -8.34 47.57 11.10
N SER A 193 -8.64 46.48 10.40
CA SER A 193 -9.88 45.72 10.63
C SER A 193 -9.91 44.99 11.97
N LYS A 194 -8.79 44.46 12.46
CA LYS A 194 -8.70 43.90 13.83
C LYS A 194 -8.80 44.98 14.90
N ALA A 195 -8.31 46.20 14.69
CA ALA A 195 -8.49 47.29 15.65
C ALA A 195 -9.98 47.65 15.84
N ASP A 196 -10.80 47.44 14.80
CA ASP A 196 -12.26 47.58 14.87
C ASP A 196 -12.95 46.34 15.50
N ASP A 197 -12.26 45.20 15.59
CA ASP A 197 -12.79 43.89 16.04
C ASP A 197 -12.24 43.43 17.42
N VAL A 198 -11.33 44.19 18.04
CA VAL A 198 -10.73 43.92 19.37
C VAL A 198 -11.68 44.32 20.52
N SER A 199 -12.92 43.82 20.42
CA SER A 199 -13.88 43.69 21.52
C SER A 199 -14.11 42.21 21.92
N ALA A 200 -13.29 41.26 21.45
CA ALA A 200 -13.41 39.85 21.86
C ALA A 200 -12.07 39.08 21.89
N THR A 201 -11.48 39.05 23.08
CA THR A 201 -10.74 37.96 23.77
C THR A 201 -9.82 36.97 23.01
N THR A 202 -8.52 37.12 23.33
CA THR A 202 -7.52 36.16 23.89
C THR A 202 -6.99 34.89 23.16
N THR A 203 -5.65 34.94 22.98
CA THR A 203 -4.57 33.93 23.14
C THR A 203 -4.52 32.67 22.28
N THR A 204 -3.39 32.47 21.57
CA THR A 204 -2.30 31.53 21.93
C THR A 204 -1.08 31.70 21.01
N VAL A 205 0.13 31.57 21.57
CA VAL A 205 1.44 31.61 20.90
C VAL A 205 2.12 30.24 21.06
N GLY A 206 2.80 29.78 20.00
CA GLY A 206 3.93 28.83 20.08
C GLY A 206 3.87 27.66 19.09
N LEU A 207 4.45 27.81 17.89
CA LEU A 207 4.76 26.68 16.99
C LEU A 207 6.15 26.87 16.36
N SER A 208 6.96 25.82 16.52
CA SER A 208 8.32 25.65 16.01
C SER A 208 8.32 25.16 14.54
N ARG A 209 9.43 25.43 13.85
CA ARG A 209 9.70 25.12 12.43
C ARG A 209 10.25 23.70 12.29
N ASP A 210 9.63 22.91 11.41
CA ASP A 210 10.33 21.99 10.51
C ASP A 210 9.42 21.63 9.33
N MET A 211 9.94 21.82 8.12
CA MET A 211 9.26 21.55 6.84
C MET A 211 9.86 20.29 6.22
N GLY A 212 9.01 19.28 6.02
CA GLY A 212 9.33 18.06 5.30
C GLY A 212 8.23 17.03 5.51
N ALA A 213 7.08 17.21 4.85
CA ALA A 213 5.97 16.28 4.91
C ALA A 213 5.30 16.16 3.53
N ALA A 214 5.60 15.07 2.84
CA ALA A 214 4.70 14.46 1.86
C ALA A 214 4.31 13.10 2.46
N GLY A 215 3.12 13.04 3.02
CA GLY A 215 2.50 11.83 3.55
C GLY A 215 1.00 11.97 3.33
N ASN A 216 0.43 11.14 2.47
CA ASN A 216 -1.00 11.15 2.18
C ASN A 216 -1.75 10.32 3.22
N THR A 217 -2.73 10.91 3.90
CA THR A 217 -4.15 10.55 3.73
C THR A 217 -5.06 11.44 4.58
N SER A 218 -6.22 11.73 3.99
CA SER A 218 -7.31 12.58 4.48
C SER A 218 -7.15 14.09 4.25
N THR A 219 -7.95 14.53 3.29
CA THR A 219 -8.41 15.89 3.06
C THR A 219 -8.68 16.67 4.35
N VAL A 220 -7.73 17.50 4.77
CA VAL A 220 -7.89 18.88 5.27
C VAL A 220 -6.51 19.52 5.11
N GLU A 221 -6.41 20.53 4.25
CA GLU A 221 -5.26 21.44 4.20
C GLU A 221 -5.04 22.02 5.60
N VAL A 222 -4.07 21.50 6.34
CA VAL A 222 -3.56 22.16 7.53
C VAL A 222 -2.62 23.25 7.03
N ALA A 223 -3.23 24.37 6.66
CA ALA A 223 -2.59 25.61 6.30
C ALA A 223 -1.85 26.16 7.54
N ILE A 224 -0.56 25.84 7.66
CA ILE A 224 0.33 26.45 8.64
C ILE A 224 1.35 27.34 7.91
N GLY A 225 1.22 28.66 8.13
CA GLY A 225 2.39 29.55 8.16
C GLY A 225 2.36 30.84 7.32
N LYS A 226 1.64 30.92 6.19
CA LYS A 226 1.47 32.16 5.41
C LYS A 226 0.05 32.22 4.85
N ARG A 227 -0.61 33.39 4.93
CA ARG A 227 -2.00 33.57 4.46
C ARG A 227 -2.06 33.44 2.92
N PRO A 228 -3.16 32.93 2.35
CA PRO A 228 -3.38 32.94 0.91
C PRO A 228 -3.41 34.37 0.39
N TRP A 229 -2.81 34.62 -0.77
CA TRP A 229 -2.89 35.92 -1.44
C TRP A 229 -4.33 36.18 -1.92
N GLU A 230 -4.83 37.40 -1.73
CA GLU A 230 -6.13 37.82 -2.29
C GLU A 230 -6.00 38.08 -3.80
N GLU A 231 -6.19 37.05 -4.62
CA GLU A 231 -5.94 37.07 -6.06
C GLU A 231 -6.86 38.01 -6.87
N LEU A 232 -7.97 38.48 -6.30
CA LEU A 232 -8.95 39.35 -6.99
C LEU A 232 -8.84 40.83 -6.57
N GLY A 233 -7.85 41.16 -5.73
CA GLY A 233 -7.64 42.53 -5.23
C GLY A 233 -6.89 43.43 -6.21
N THR A 234 -7.10 44.75 -6.09
CA THR A 234 -6.35 45.77 -6.86
C THR A 234 -4.85 45.72 -6.59
N ASP A 235 -4.44 45.41 -5.35
CA ASP A 235 -3.04 45.25 -4.97
C ASP A 235 -2.38 44.07 -5.68
N TYR A 236 -3.10 42.96 -5.87
CA TYR A 236 -2.61 41.80 -6.62
C TYR A 236 -2.58 42.07 -8.13
N ALA A 237 -3.56 42.80 -8.67
CA ALA A 237 -3.49 43.24 -10.07
C ALA A 237 -2.27 44.16 -10.32
N ASN A 238 -1.95 45.05 -9.37
CA ASN A 238 -0.75 45.88 -9.44
C ASN A 238 0.53 45.04 -9.31
N PHE A 239 0.55 44.06 -8.41
CA PHE A 239 1.63 43.07 -8.32
C PHE A 239 1.87 42.36 -9.65
N GLN A 240 0.81 41.85 -10.28
CA GLN A 240 0.92 41.15 -11.55
C GLN A 240 1.47 42.04 -12.66
N ARG A 241 1.10 43.34 -12.69
CA ARG A 241 1.68 44.30 -13.63
C ARG A 241 3.20 44.46 -13.41
N SER A 242 3.63 44.72 -12.18
CA SER A 242 5.04 44.88 -11.85
C SER A 242 5.85 43.59 -12.04
N LEU A 243 5.26 42.42 -11.76
CA LEU A 243 5.87 41.13 -12.07
C LEU A 243 6.00 40.92 -13.58
N GLY A 244 5.02 41.37 -14.36
CA GLY A 244 5.09 41.41 -15.83
C GLY A 244 6.29 42.23 -16.32
N GLU A 245 6.47 43.43 -15.78
CA GLU A 245 7.64 44.29 -16.10
C GLU A 245 8.98 43.63 -15.75
N ILE A 246 9.06 42.93 -14.61
CA ILE A 246 10.25 42.15 -14.22
C ILE A 246 10.53 41.03 -15.23
N ARG A 247 9.49 40.32 -15.69
CA ARG A 247 9.63 39.25 -16.68
C ARG A 247 10.03 39.76 -18.05
N GLU A 248 9.52 40.91 -18.47
CA GLU A 248 9.95 41.55 -19.72
C GLU A 248 11.41 41.95 -19.64
N ARG A 249 11.88 42.52 -18.51
CA ARG A 249 13.31 42.76 -18.29
C ARG A 249 14.13 41.48 -18.30
N ALA A 250 13.63 40.38 -17.71
CA ALA A 250 14.27 39.07 -17.75
C ALA A 250 14.35 38.48 -19.17
N ASN A 251 13.38 38.77 -20.04
CA ASN A 251 13.40 38.36 -21.45
C ASN A 251 14.30 39.25 -22.31
N ALA A 252 14.48 40.52 -21.95
CA ALA A 252 15.28 41.50 -22.67
C ALA A 252 16.80 41.40 -22.37
N THR A 253 17.25 40.34 -21.69
CA THR A 253 18.66 40.10 -21.38
C THR A 253 19.47 39.79 -22.64
N ARG A 254 20.80 39.90 -22.55
CA ARG A 254 21.69 39.80 -23.72
C ARG A 254 21.83 38.37 -24.24
N THR A 255 21.63 37.38 -23.36
CA THR A 255 21.80 35.96 -23.69
C THR A 255 20.62 35.13 -23.24
N GLN A 256 20.40 34.01 -23.93
CA GLN A 256 19.39 33.02 -23.56
C GLN A 256 19.69 32.34 -22.21
N GLU A 257 20.97 32.24 -21.83
CA GLU A 257 21.39 31.66 -20.56
C GLU A 257 21.05 32.55 -19.37
N GLU A 258 21.22 33.86 -19.53
CA GLU A 258 20.84 34.87 -18.55
C GLU A 258 19.31 34.94 -18.40
N ALA A 259 18.56 34.89 -19.51
CA ALA A 259 17.10 34.81 -19.47
C ALA A 259 16.62 33.55 -18.74
N PHE A 260 17.29 32.41 -18.99
CA PHE A 260 17.00 31.15 -18.32
C PHE A 260 17.26 31.24 -16.82
N ASP A 261 18.43 31.74 -16.41
CA ASP A 261 18.79 31.95 -14.99
C ASP A 261 17.78 32.88 -14.30
N ALA A 262 17.39 33.96 -14.98
CA ALA A 262 16.39 34.91 -14.49
C ALA A 262 15.02 34.28 -14.25
N HIS A 263 14.47 33.58 -15.23
CA HIS A 263 13.16 32.91 -15.07
C HIS A 263 13.21 31.78 -14.04
N MET A 264 14.33 31.05 -13.96
CA MET A 264 14.54 30.06 -12.90
C MET A 264 14.56 30.71 -11.51
N ALA A 265 15.24 31.84 -11.35
CA ALA A 265 15.35 32.54 -10.08
C ALA A 265 14.03 33.19 -9.65
N ILE A 266 13.35 33.88 -10.57
CA ILE A 266 12.01 34.46 -10.36
C ILE A 266 11.02 33.36 -9.97
N GLY A 267 11.00 32.23 -10.69
CA GLY A 267 10.13 31.09 -10.38
C GLY A 267 10.36 30.55 -8.97
N ARG A 268 11.61 30.37 -8.54
CA ARG A 268 11.96 29.92 -7.18
C ARG A 268 11.46 30.90 -6.11
N ALA A 269 11.73 32.19 -6.27
CA ALA A 269 11.28 33.22 -5.33
C ALA A 269 9.74 33.22 -5.18
N LEU A 270 9.01 33.16 -6.30
CA LEU A 270 7.55 33.08 -6.28
C LEU A 270 7.05 31.80 -5.59
N PHE A 271 7.69 30.65 -5.85
CA PHE A 271 7.34 29.37 -5.24
C PHE A 271 7.51 29.39 -3.72
N GLU A 272 8.60 29.97 -3.21
CA GLU A 272 8.86 30.13 -1.77
C GLU A 272 7.82 31.03 -1.08
N HIS A 273 7.26 31.99 -1.81
CA HIS A 273 6.14 32.83 -1.35
C HIS A 273 4.75 32.20 -1.58
N ARG A 274 4.69 30.93 -2.03
CA ARG A 274 3.45 30.19 -2.34
C ARG A 274 2.61 30.82 -3.46
N LEU A 275 3.22 31.65 -4.30
CA LEU A 275 2.62 32.21 -5.51
C LEU A 275 2.76 31.21 -6.65
N TYR A 276 2.13 30.04 -6.50
CA TYR A 276 2.35 28.89 -7.39
C TYR A 276 1.88 29.16 -8.83
N LYS A 277 0.79 29.93 -9.03
CA LYS A 277 0.30 30.29 -10.37
C LYS A 277 1.31 31.14 -11.12
N GLU A 278 1.89 32.11 -10.43
CA GLU A 278 2.93 32.97 -10.99
C GLU A 278 4.20 32.16 -11.22
N ALA A 279 4.67 31.41 -10.24
CA ALA A 279 5.87 30.58 -10.35
C ALA A 279 5.81 29.67 -11.58
N LEU A 280 4.64 29.09 -11.84
CA LEU A 280 4.38 28.20 -12.97
C LEU A 280 4.70 28.87 -14.33
N VAL A 281 4.36 30.14 -14.51
CA VAL A 281 4.63 30.88 -15.75
C VAL A 281 6.13 31.06 -15.97
N SER A 282 6.86 31.39 -14.90
CA SER A 282 8.31 31.57 -14.97
C SER A 282 9.05 30.24 -15.20
N PHE A 283 8.64 29.16 -14.52
CA PHE A 283 9.22 27.84 -14.77
C PHE A 283 8.89 27.31 -16.16
N ARG A 284 7.66 27.51 -16.66
CA ARG A 284 7.31 27.18 -18.06
C ARG A 284 8.25 27.89 -19.02
N ARG A 285 8.46 29.19 -18.84
CA ARG A 285 9.37 29.94 -19.70
C ARG A 285 10.80 29.38 -19.62
N ALA A 286 11.27 28.98 -18.45
CA ALA A 286 12.56 28.31 -18.30
C ALA A 286 12.63 26.95 -19.04
N THR A 287 11.54 26.15 -19.04
CA THR A 287 11.48 24.91 -19.84
C THR A 287 11.54 25.18 -21.34
N GLU A 288 10.94 26.27 -21.83
CA GLU A 288 11.01 26.66 -23.24
C GLU A 288 12.42 27.12 -23.65
N LEU A 289 13.11 27.83 -22.75
CA LEU A 289 14.46 28.35 -23.00
C LEU A 289 15.52 27.24 -22.99
N LYS A 290 15.41 26.24 -22.10
CA LYS A 290 16.31 25.08 -22.09
C LYS A 290 15.51 23.78 -21.86
N PRO A 291 14.94 23.18 -22.93
CA PRO A 291 14.12 21.98 -22.82
C PRO A 291 14.84 20.73 -22.32
N THR A 292 16.16 20.67 -22.46
CA THR A 292 17.01 19.55 -22.03
C THR A 292 17.56 19.72 -20.62
N ASP A 293 17.28 20.84 -19.94
CA ASP A 293 17.69 21.05 -18.55
C ASP A 293 16.67 20.43 -17.60
N VAL A 294 17.16 19.66 -16.65
CA VAL A 294 16.35 18.91 -15.68
C VAL A 294 15.61 19.82 -14.70
N ARG A 295 16.29 20.89 -14.26
CA ARG A 295 15.83 21.78 -13.18
C ARG A 295 14.49 22.46 -13.48
N PRO A 296 14.29 23.11 -14.64
CA PRO A 296 13.02 23.79 -14.92
C PRO A 296 11.85 22.81 -14.96
N HIS A 297 12.01 21.62 -15.56
CA HIS A 297 10.95 20.59 -15.60
C HIS A 297 10.62 20.08 -14.20
N PHE A 298 11.63 19.81 -13.38
CA PHE A 298 11.43 19.36 -12.00
C PHE A 298 10.70 20.42 -11.16
N GLN A 299 11.09 21.69 -11.24
CA GLN A 299 10.43 22.77 -10.50
C GLN A 299 9.03 23.09 -11.06
N TYR A 300 8.84 22.97 -12.37
CA TYR A 300 7.54 23.07 -13.02
C TYR A 300 6.58 21.99 -12.50
N GLY A 301 7.05 20.75 -12.41
CA GLY A 301 6.32 19.63 -11.80
C GLY A 301 5.95 19.88 -10.33
N ASN A 302 6.90 20.34 -9.51
CA ASN A 302 6.65 20.69 -8.10
C ASN A 302 5.56 21.76 -7.96
N THR A 303 5.56 22.73 -8.87
CA THR A 303 4.58 23.81 -8.90
C THR A 303 3.20 23.31 -9.33
N LEU A 304 3.12 22.46 -10.35
CA LEU A 304 1.88 21.81 -10.77
C LEU A 304 1.28 20.94 -9.67
N TYR A 305 2.13 20.19 -8.96
CA TYR A 305 1.71 19.37 -7.83
C TYR A 305 1.12 20.23 -6.71
N SER A 306 1.79 21.33 -6.37
CA SER A 306 1.30 22.29 -5.35
C SER A 306 -0.02 22.97 -5.74
N LEU A 307 -0.33 23.05 -7.04
CA LEU A 307 -1.61 23.54 -7.57
C LEU A 307 -2.70 22.44 -7.62
N GLY A 308 -2.41 21.21 -7.22
CA GLY A 308 -3.31 20.07 -7.32
C GLY A 308 -3.47 19.51 -8.74
N ARG A 309 -2.64 19.93 -9.70
CA ARG A 309 -2.64 19.47 -11.09
C ARG A 309 -1.78 18.23 -11.25
N ILE A 310 -2.17 17.15 -10.57
CA ILE A 310 -1.35 15.94 -10.38
C ILE A 310 -0.92 15.29 -11.70
N SER A 311 -1.82 15.15 -12.67
CA SER A 311 -1.51 14.51 -13.95
C SER A 311 -0.48 15.28 -14.77
N GLU A 312 -0.57 16.61 -14.79
CA GLU A 312 0.43 17.44 -15.46
C GLU A 312 1.76 17.44 -14.70
N ALA A 313 1.72 17.36 -13.37
CA ALA A 313 2.93 17.24 -12.57
C ALA A 313 3.69 15.94 -12.89
N ARG A 314 2.96 14.81 -13.02
CA ARG A 314 3.53 13.53 -13.45
C ARG A 314 4.24 13.67 -14.80
N GLU A 315 3.61 14.30 -15.79
CA GLU A 315 4.20 14.52 -17.12
C GLU A 315 5.45 15.39 -17.05
N ALA A 316 5.42 16.47 -16.27
CA ALA A 316 6.58 17.33 -16.05
C ALA A 316 7.74 16.58 -15.37
N TYR A 317 7.46 15.70 -14.41
CA TYR A 317 8.49 14.85 -13.80
C TYR A 317 9.03 13.80 -14.77
N THR A 318 8.20 13.24 -15.65
CA THR A 318 8.67 12.35 -16.73
C THR A 318 9.64 13.09 -17.65
N LEU A 319 9.30 14.32 -18.09
CA LEU A 319 10.20 15.14 -18.89
C LEU A 319 11.50 15.50 -18.14
N ALA A 320 11.42 15.74 -16.83
CA ALA A 320 12.61 15.95 -16.00
C ALA A 320 13.51 14.71 -15.93
N LEU A 321 12.90 13.52 -15.83
CA LEU A 321 13.62 12.25 -15.83
C LEU A 321 14.31 12.00 -17.18
N ASP A 322 13.57 12.15 -18.29
CA ASP A 322 14.11 12.00 -19.65
C ASP A 322 15.29 12.96 -19.90
N ALA A 323 15.16 14.22 -19.49
CA ALA A 323 16.24 15.20 -19.57
C ALA A 323 17.45 14.80 -18.69
N GLY A 324 17.21 14.18 -17.54
CA GLY A 324 18.24 13.77 -16.59
C GLY A 324 19.05 12.57 -17.06
N GLU A 325 18.41 11.62 -17.72
CA GLU A 325 19.09 10.46 -18.31
C GLU A 325 19.99 10.87 -19.50
N ILE A 326 19.54 11.82 -20.32
CA ILE A 326 20.34 12.38 -21.42
C ILE A 326 21.57 13.14 -20.88
N SER A 327 21.44 13.83 -19.74
CA SER A 327 22.48 14.71 -19.17
C SER A 327 23.35 14.05 -18.08
N SER A 328 23.45 12.70 -18.13
CA SER A 328 23.88 11.72 -17.10
C SER A 328 24.98 12.09 -16.07
N SER A 329 25.83 13.11 -16.26
CA SER A 329 26.86 13.49 -15.27
C SER A 329 26.52 14.73 -14.43
N GLN A 330 25.67 15.65 -14.91
CA GLN A 330 25.50 16.96 -14.24
C GLN A 330 24.41 16.96 -13.16
N TRP A 331 23.34 16.18 -13.34
CA TRP A 331 22.15 16.22 -12.49
C TRP A 331 21.85 14.89 -11.77
N GLY A 332 22.82 13.98 -11.70
CA GLY A 332 22.66 12.68 -11.05
C GLY A 332 22.17 12.77 -9.60
N SER A 333 22.55 13.82 -8.87
CA SER A 333 22.07 14.07 -7.49
C SER A 333 20.57 14.41 -7.38
N LEU A 334 19.92 14.83 -8.47
CA LEU A 334 18.51 15.18 -8.50
C LEU A 334 17.62 14.00 -8.95
N LEU A 335 18.19 13.01 -9.64
CA LEU A 335 17.46 11.85 -10.15
C LEU A 335 16.69 11.07 -9.07
N PRO A 336 17.26 10.75 -7.89
CA PRO A 336 16.50 10.09 -6.83
C PRO A 336 15.25 10.88 -6.41
N GLN A 337 15.38 12.21 -6.28
CA GLN A 337 14.28 13.07 -5.90
C GLN A 337 13.21 13.20 -7.01
N ILE A 338 13.61 13.17 -8.29
CA ILE A 338 12.67 13.14 -9.42
C ILE A 338 11.85 11.85 -9.38
N HIS A 339 12.51 10.71 -9.18
CA HIS A 339 11.82 9.43 -9.01
C HIS A 339 10.86 9.44 -7.82
N VAL A 340 11.26 9.95 -6.67
CA VAL A 340 10.36 10.11 -5.51
C VAL A 340 9.15 10.97 -5.86
N ASN A 341 9.35 12.14 -6.48
CA ASN A 341 8.24 13.03 -6.80
C ASN A 341 7.31 12.48 -7.88
N LEU A 342 7.86 11.73 -8.84
CA LEU A 342 7.08 11.00 -9.84
C LEU A 342 6.26 9.88 -9.18
N GLY A 343 6.84 9.14 -8.24
CA GLY A 343 6.13 8.16 -7.41
C GLY A 343 4.97 8.80 -6.64
N ILE A 344 5.20 9.93 -5.98
CA ILE A 344 4.18 10.68 -5.24
C ILE A 344 3.05 11.17 -6.18
N ALA A 345 3.39 11.62 -7.38
CA ALA A 345 2.38 12.00 -8.38
C ALA A 345 1.54 10.80 -8.83
N LEU A 346 2.16 9.64 -9.06
CA LEU A 346 1.48 8.39 -9.40
C LEU A 346 0.57 7.90 -8.26
N GLU A 347 1.03 7.98 -7.01
CA GLU A 347 0.19 7.70 -5.84
C GLU A 347 -1.05 8.60 -5.80
N GLY A 348 -0.88 9.90 -6.08
CA GLY A 348 -1.97 10.87 -6.16
C GLY A 348 -2.97 10.54 -7.27
N GLU A 349 -2.53 9.90 -8.35
CA GLU A 349 -3.42 9.33 -9.35
C GLU A 349 -4.04 7.99 -8.93
N GLY A 350 -3.48 7.30 -7.93
CA GLY A 350 -3.91 5.99 -7.45
C GLY A 350 -3.10 4.81 -8.01
N MET A 351 -2.00 5.08 -8.70
CA MET A 351 -1.13 4.12 -9.39
C MET A 351 0.02 3.69 -8.47
N LEU A 352 -0.21 2.68 -7.62
CA LEU A 352 0.74 2.31 -6.57
C LEU A 352 1.81 1.34 -7.05
N LEU A 353 1.51 0.46 -8.01
CA LEU A 353 2.53 -0.42 -8.61
C LEU A 353 3.55 0.40 -9.42
N GLY A 354 3.07 1.39 -10.19
CA GLY A 354 3.97 2.34 -10.85
C GLY A 354 4.77 3.19 -9.86
N ALA A 355 4.15 3.63 -8.76
CA ALA A 355 4.85 4.40 -7.73
C ALA A 355 5.96 3.60 -7.05
N SER A 356 5.71 2.32 -6.70
CA SER A 356 6.72 1.47 -6.07
C SER A 356 7.97 1.28 -6.94
N GLU A 357 7.81 1.15 -8.25
CA GLU A 357 8.97 1.04 -9.15
C GLU A 357 9.85 2.30 -9.09
N HIS A 358 9.25 3.50 -9.12
CA HIS A 358 10.03 4.72 -9.01
C HIS A 358 10.67 4.92 -7.63
N TYR A 359 10.00 4.57 -6.53
CA TYR A 359 10.63 4.62 -5.21
C TYR A 359 11.80 3.64 -5.08
N LYS A 360 11.66 2.46 -5.70
CA LYS A 360 12.74 1.47 -5.78
C LYS A 360 13.92 2.03 -6.57
N GLU A 361 13.69 2.63 -7.74
CA GLU A 361 14.75 3.29 -8.51
C GLU A 361 15.44 4.42 -7.72
N ALA A 362 14.68 5.22 -6.97
CA ALA A 362 15.25 6.23 -6.09
C ALA A 362 16.16 5.63 -5.00
N ALA A 363 15.73 4.54 -4.37
CA ALA A 363 16.50 3.83 -3.35
C ALA A 363 17.76 3.15 -3.93
N ILE A 364 17.69 2.60 -5.15
CA ILE A 364 18.86 2.03 -5.83
C ILE A 364 19.91 3.12 -6.12
N ARG A 365 19.46 4.28 -6.62
CA ARG A 365 20.36 5.39 -6.97
C ARG A 365 20.96 6.09 -5.74
N GLU A 366 20.22 6.16 -4.65
CA GLU A 366 20.71 6.67 -3.37
C GLU A 366 20.33 5.70 -2.24
N PRO A 367 21.18 4.70 -1.92
CA PRO A 367 20.87 3.67 -0.90
C PRO A 367 20.61 4.22 0.50
N LYS A 368 21.10 5.43 0.82
CA LYS A 368 20.86 6.09 2.11
C LYS A 368 19.59 6.95 2.13
N HIS A 369 18.76 6.88 1.09
CA HIS A 369 17.56 7.69 0.95
C HIS A 369 16.37 7.07 1.73
N TYR A 370 16.42 7.12 3.06
CA TYR A 370 15.42 6.53 3.96
C TYR A 370 13.96 6.92 3.64
N ARG A 371 13.73 8.13 3.11
CA ARG A 371 12.38 8.57 2.68
C ARG A 371 11.85 7.78 1.49
N ALA A 372 12.72 7.40 0.55
CA ALA A 372 12.34 6.64 -0.65
C ALA A 372 12.00 5.21 -0.24
N LEU A 373 12.78 4.61 0.65
CA LEU A 373 12.49 3.30 1.25
C LEU A 373 11.17 3.29 2.03
N LYS A 374 10.89 4.35 2.81
CA LYS A 374 9.58 4.51 3.48
C LYS A 374 8.44 4.58 2.47
N HIS A 375 8.56 5.41 1.44
CA HIS A 375 7.55 5.52 0.38
C HIS A 375 7.36 4.21 -0.40
N LEU A 376 8.45 3.52 -0.73
CA LEU A 376 8.44 2.18 -1.33
C LEU A 376 7.64 1.21 -0.45
N GLY A 377 7.96 1.18 0.86
CA GLY A 377 7.27 0.35 1.83
C GLY A 377 5.76 0.63 1.90
N SER A 378 5.38 1.91 1.97
CA SER A 378 3.98 2.35 1.96
C SER A 378 3.24 1.94 0.68
N ALA A 379 3.87 2.13 -0.50
CA ALA A 379 3.28 1.73 -1.78
C ALA A 379 3.09 0.21 -1.88
N LEU A 380 4.11 -0.57 -1.48
CA LEU A 380 4.06 -2.03 -1.43
C LEU A 380 2.97 -2.54 -0.49
N TYR A 381 2.81 -1.93 0.69
CA TYR A 381 1.69 -2.20 1.60
C TYR A 381 0.34 -1.91 0.93
N GLY A 382 0.27 -0.79 0.22
CA GLY A 382 -0.92 -0.35 -0.51
C GLY A 382 -1.34 -1.30 -1.63
N VAL A 383 -0.43 -2.05 -2.24
CA VAL A 383 -0.73 -3.08 -3.25
C VAL A 383 -0.84 -4.50 -2.69
N GLY A 384 -0.62 -4.69 -1.38
CA GLY A 384 -0.72 -5.98 -0.70
C GLY A 384 0.57 -6.81 -0.68
N GLU A 385 1.70 -6.27 -1.12
CA GLU A 385 3.01 -6.94 -1.13
C GLU A 385 3.71 -6.78 0.25
N TYR A 386 3.07 -7.31 1.30
CA TYR A 386 3.42 -7.02 2.70
C TYR A 386 4.84 -7.45 3.10
N ARG A 387 5.35 -8.56 2.55
CA ARG A 387 6.72 -9.02 2.86
C ARG A 387 7.78 -8.06 2.30
N ALA A 388 7.58 -7.58 1.07
CA ALA A 388 8.45 -6.59 0.45
C ALA A 388 8.34 -5.24 1.18
N ALA A 389 7.13 -4.84 1.59
CA ALA A 389 6.91 -3.66 2.41
C ALA A 389 7.69 -3.71 3.73
N LYS A 390 7.62 -4.84 4.45
CA LYS A 390 8.35 -5.05 5.72
C LYS A 390 9.86 -4.83 5.55
N LYS A 391 10.45 -5.39 4.49
CA LYS A 391 11.88 -5.21 4.18
C LYS A 391 12.23 -3.73 3.98
N ALA A 392 11.52 -3.04 3.08
CA ALA A 392 11.80 -1.63 2.78
C ALA A 392 11.62 -0.70 4.00
N LEU A 393 10.60 -0.96 4.83
CA LEU A 393 10.33 -0.15 6.03
C LEU A 393 11.35 -0.40 7.14
N THR A 394 11.78 -1.65 7.31
CA THR A 394 12.85 -1.98 8.27
C THR A 394 14.15 -1.29 7.88
N GLU A 395 14.48 -1.26 6.59
CA GLU A 395 15.65 -0.54 6.08
C GLU A 395 15.53 0.98 6.26
N ALA A 396 14.34 1.55 6.02
CA ALA A 396 14.08 2.97 6.28
C ALA A 396 14.29 3.35 7.76
N ILE A 397 13.82 2.51 8.68
CA ILE A 397 13.99 2.68 10.14
C ILE A 397 15.46 2.49 10.54
N PHE A 398 16.16 1.52 9.95
CA PHE A 398 17.59 1.33 10.19
C PHE A 398 18.41 2.58 9.84
N LEU A 399 18.09 3.23 8.71
CA LEU A 399 18.74 4.47 8.29
C LEU A 399 18.32 5.70 9.10
N ASN A 400 17.10 5.71 9.63
CA ASN A 400 16.59 6.79 10.49
C ASN A 400 15.64 6.25 11.58
N PRO A 401 16.16 5.89 12.76
CA PRO A 401 15.37 5.27 13.84
C PRO A 401 14.30 6.18 14.47
N ASP A 402 14.37 7.50 14.25
CA ASP A 402 13.40 8.45 14.80
C ASP A 402 12.28 8.79 13.79
N TYR A 403 12.15 8.02 12.70
CA TYR A 403 11.16 8.29 11.67
C TYR A 403 9.78 7.70 12.01
N ALA A 404 8.99 8.47 12.74
CA ALA A 404 7.67 8.04 13.25
C ALA A 404 6.73 7.48 12.16
N ASP A 405 6.71 8.09 10.97
CA ASP A 405 5.85 7.62 9.87
C ASP A 405 6.28 6.22 9.37
N ALA A 406 7.58 5.89 9.37
CA ALA A 406 8.06 4.56 8.97
C ALA A 406 7.70 3.49 10.01
N HIS A 407 7.76 3.81 11.31
CA HIS A 407 7.27 2.93 12.37
C HIS A 407 5.75 2.68 12.23
N CYS A 408 4.96 3.70 11.91
CA CYS A 408 3.53 3.55 11.68
C CYS A 408 3.23 2.62 10.49
N ASP A 409 3.94 2.81 9.37
CA ASP A 409 3.77 1.98 8.17
C ASP A 409 4.25 0.52 8.44
N LEU A 410 5.32 0.34 9.21
CA LEU A 410 5.81 -0.99 9.60
C LEU A 410 4.81 -1.70 10.51
N GLY A 411 4.25 -1.00 11.50
CA GLY A 411 3.20 -1.55 12.35
C GLY A 411 1.98 -1.99 11.55
N SER A 412 1.59 -1.21 10.54
CA SER A 412 0.48 -1.54 9.64
C SER A 412 0.78 -2.78 8.80
N THR A 413 2.02 -2.88 8.32
CA THR A 413 2.51 -4.03 7.55
C THR A 413 2.57 -5.31 8.40
N LEU A 414 3.10 -5.24 9.61
CA LEU A 414 3.16 -6.35 10.56
C LEU A 414 1.76 -6.84 10.94
N HIS A 415 0.82 -5.92 11.17
CA HIS A 415 -0.58 -6.27 11.43
C HIS A 415 -1.17 -7.06 10.26
N SER A 416 -0.93 -6.64 9.01
CA SER A 416 -1.40 -7.37 7.82
C SER A 416 -0.72 -8.74 7.62
N LEU A 417 0.50 -8.93 8.14
CA LEU A 417 1.18 -10.23 8.17
C LEU A 417 0.72 -11.13 9.32
N GLY A 418 -0.06 -10.61 10.26
CA GLY A 418 -0.51 -11.33 11.46
C GLY A 418 0.41 -11.17 12.68
N ASP A 419 1.54 -10.47 12.55
CA ASP A 419 2.53 -10.19 13.60
C ASP A 419 2.01 -9.10 14.58
N CYS A 420 0.91 -9.39 15.27
CA CYS A 420 0.14 -8.40 16.04
C CYS A 420 0.92 -7.76 17.19
N ASP A 421 1.76 -8.53 17.90
CA ASP A 421 2.50 -8.02 19.06
C ASP A 421 3.60 -7.05 18.65
N ASP A 422 4.34 -7.35 17.58
CA ASP A 422 5.35 -6.43 17.04
C ASP A 422 4.68 -5.21 16.39
N ALA A 423 3.53 -5.38 15.74
CA ALA A 423 2.74 -4.26 15.25
C ALA A 423 2.36 -3.26 16.35
N VAL A 424 1.96 -3.74 17.54
CA VAL A 424 1.69 -2.86 18.70
C VAL A 424 2.93 -2.06 19.08
N LYS A 425 4.10 -2.70 19.17
CA LYS A 425 5.37 -2.04 19.54
C LYS A 425 5.70 -0.91 18.56
N GLU A 426 5.61 -1.19 17.26
CA GLU A 426 5.90 -0.21 16.21
C GLU A 426 4.93 0.97 16.23
N PHE A 427 3.63 0.73 16.40
CA PHE A 427 2.67 1.83 16.58
C PHE A 427 2.94 2.65 17.83
N GLN A 428 3.30 2.01 18.94
CA GLN A 428 3.66 2.71 20.17
C GLN A 428 4.91 3.56 19.99
N LYS A 429 5.93 3.03 19.31
CA LYS A 429 7.14 3.79 18.97
C LYS A 429 6.83 5.01 18.11
N ALA A 430 5.96 4.88 17.10
CA ALA A 430 5.50 6.02 16.31
C ALA A 430 4.80 7.10 17.16
N ILE A 431 3.98 6.69 18.13
CA ILE A 431 3.27 7.60 19.06
C ILE A 431 4.24 8.23 20.09
N GLU A 432 5.27 7.50 20.53
CA GLU A 432 6.31 8.01 21.43
C GLU A 432 7.14 9.09 20.74
N LEU A 433 7.56 8.84 19.49
CA LEU A 433 8.28 9.80 18.65
C LEU A 433 7.41 11.02 18.32
N LYS A 434 6.10 10.81 18.12
CA LYS A 434 5.12 11.86 17.79
C LYS A 434 3.77 11.61 18.46
N GLN A 435 3.54 12.28 19.59
CA GLN A 435 2.35 12.06 20.44
C GLN A 435 1.01 12.33 19.75
N ASP A 436 1.00 13.24 18.76
CA ASP A 436 -0.16 13.61 17.96
C ASP A 436 -0.21 12.89 16.59
N HIS A 437 0.48 11.76 16.45
CA HIS A 437 0.47 10.95 15.22
C HIS A 437 -0.89 10.25 15.01
N ILE A 438 -1.80 10.94 14.33
CA ILE A 438 -3.20 10.52 14.12
C ILE A 438 -3.32 9.13 13.50
N GLU A 439 -2.52 8.85 12.47
CA GLU A 439 -2.58 7.57 11.75
C GLU A 439 -2.15 6.38 12.63
N ALA A 440 -1.03 6.48 13.35
CA ALA A 440 -0.59 5.47 14.30
C ALA A 440 -1.65 5.21 15.40
N LEU A 441 -2.30 6.26 15.92
CA LEU A 441 -3.41 6.10 16.88
C LEU A 441 -4.60 5.36 16.27
N PHE A 442 -4.98 5.72 15.05
CA PHE A 442 -6.10 5.09 14.36
C PHE A 442 -5.81 3.61 14.03
N ASN A 443 -4.60 3.32 13.57
CA ASN A 443 -4.18 1.98 13.18
C ASN A 443 -3.99 1.08 14.40
N LEU A 444 -3.43 1.60 15.50
CA LEU A 444 -3.38 0.88 16.78
C LEU A 444 -4.78 0.60 17.33
N GLY A 445 -5.70 1.55 17.23
CA GLY A 445 -7.12 1.33 17.57
C GLY A 445 -7.77 0.26 16.69
N THR A 446 -7.38 0.16 15.42
CA THR A 446 -7.85 -0.88 14.50
C THR A 446 -7.31 -2.25 14.90
N LEU A 447 -6.01 -2.37 15.16
CA LEU A 447 -5.37 -3.58 15.65
C LEU A 447 -5.96 -4.07 16.98
N PHE A 448 -6.22 -3.17 17.94
CA PHE A 448 -6.88 -3.54 19.19
C PHE A 448 -8.31 -4.03 18.98
N LYS A 449 -9.06 -3.43 18.06
CA LYS A 449 -10.41 -3.87 17.73
C LYS A 449 -10.37 -5.27 17.08
N ASP A 450 -9.44 -5.50 16.15
CA ASP A 450 -9.32 -6.77 15.44
C ASP A 450 -8.82 -7.91 16.37
N THR A 451 -8.01 -7.58 17.38
CA THR A 451 -7.58 -8.52 18.45
C THR A 451 -8.56 -8.62 19.63
N GLY A 452 -9.75 -8.02 19.54
CA GLY A 452 -10.80 -8.10 20.57
C GLY A 452 -10.57 -7.25 21.82
N LYS A 453 -9.52 -6.42 21.86
CA LYS A 453 -9.21 -5.47 22.94
C LYS A 453 -10.05 -4.19 22.79
N PHE A 454 -11.37 -4.35 22.80
CA PHE A 454 -12.34 -3.32 22.41
C PHE A 454 -12.27 -2.01 23.21
N GLN A 455 -12.06 -2.08 24.52
CA GLN A 455 -11.93 -0.87 25.35
C GLN A 455 -10.71 -0.03 24.92
N ARG A 456 -9.55 -0.68 24.77
CA ARG A 456 -8.31 0.00 24.31
C ARG A 456 -8.49 0.59 22.92
N ALA A 457 -9.22 -0.11 22.03
CA ALA A 457 -9.55 0.42 20.71
C ALA A 457 -10.38 1.71 20.81
N ALA A 458 -11.44 1.73 21.63
CA ALA A 458 -12.27 2.90 21.84
C ALA A 458 -11.47 4.10 22.39
N ASP A 459 -10.52 3.85 23.30
CA ASP A 459 -9.64 4.88 23.87
C ASP A 459 -8.72 5.50 22.79
N MET A 460 -8.14 4.68 21.91
CA MET A 460 -7.31 5.18 20.80
C MET A 460 -8.11 6.03 19.82
N TYR A 461 -9.32 5.61 19.45
CA TYR A 461 -10.19 6.42 18.60
C TYR A 461 -10.64 7.72 19.29
N ALA A 462 -10.85 7.71 20.62
CA ALA A 462 -11.14 8.92 21.37
C ALA A 462 -9.99 9.94 21.29
N ARG A 463 -8.73 9.47 21.36
CA ARG A 463 -7.54 10.32 21.13
C ARG A 463 -7.51 10.90 19.71
N VAL A 464 -7.84 10.10 18.69
CA VAL A 464 -7.98 10.59 17.30
C VAL A 464 -9.03 11.70 17.22
N LEU A 465 -10.18 11.53 17.88
CA LEU A 465 -11.27 12.50 17.87
C LEU A 465 -10.97 13.78 18.66
N ALA A 466 -10.08 13.71 19.66
CA ALA A 466 -9.57 14.88 20.35
C ALA A 466 -8.70 15.77 19.42
N LEU A 467 -7.94 15.14 18.51
CA LEU A 467 -7.13 15.84 17.51
C LEU A 467 -7.96 16.26 16.28
N GLN A 468 -8.92 15.41 15.87
CA GLN A 468 -9.79 15.60 14.71
C GLN A 468 -11.25 15.31 15.05
N SER A 469 -11.94 16.31 15.58
CA SER A 469 -13.34 16.19 16.03
C SER A 469 -14.34 15.81 14.94
N ARG A 470 -14.01 16.04 13.65
CA ARG A 470 -14.87 15.69 12.50
C ARG A 470 -14.46 14.40 11.78
N ASN A 471 -13.70 13.51 12.43
CA ASN A 471 -13.32 12.23 11.85
C ASN A 471 -14.44 11.17 12.02
N TRP A 472 -15.34 11.09 11.03
CA TRP A 472 -16.46 10.14 11.08
C TRP A 472 -16.03 8.67 11.10
N ARG A 473 -14.86 8.32 10.54
CA ARG A 473 -14.34 6.94 10.55
C ARG A 473 -13.92 6.54 11.95
N ALA A 474 -13.20 7.43 12.65
CA ALA A 474 -12.80 7.21 14.03
C ALA A 474 -14.04 7.09 14.94
N GLU A 475 -15.04 7.96 14.78
CA GLU A 475 -16.26 7.87 15.58
C GLU A 475 -17.07 6.59 15.30
N LEU A 476 -17.12 6.15 14.04
CA LEU A 476 -17.74 4.87 13.69
C LEU A 476 -16.99 3.67 14.31
N ASN A 477 -15.67 3.62 14.16
CA ASN A 477 -14.88 2.53 14.70
C ASN A 477 -14.88 2.54 16.24
N ARG A 478 -14.96 3.72 16.86
CA ARG A 478 -15.22 3.87 18.30
C ARG A 478 -16.58 3.29 18.67
N ALA A 479 -17.65 3.60 17.94
CA ALA A 479 -18.99 3.04 18.18
C ALA A 479 -19.00 1.50 18.11
N VAL A 480 -18.33 0.94 17.10
CA VAL A 480 -18.18 -0.52 16.95
C VAL A 480 -17.37 -1.12 18.10
N SER A 481 -16.28 -0.46 18.51
CA SER A 481 -15.45 -0.92 19.63
C SER A 481 -16.21 -0.87 20.95
N LEU A 482 -16.94 0.21 21.24
CA LEU A 482 -17.81 0.32 22.42
C LEU A 482 -18.88 -0.77 22.45
N LEU A 483 -19.45 -1.11 21.29
CA LEU A 483 -20.39 -2.22 21.18
C LEU A 483 -19.73 -3.56 21.51
N GLY A 484 -18.53 -3.81 20.99
CA GLY A 484 -17.72 -5.00 21.32
C GLY A 484 -17.35 -5.08 22.80
N ALA A 485 -17.16 -3.93 23.47
CA ALA A 485 -16.92 -3.84 24.92
C ALA A 485 -18.22 -3.98 25.76
N GLY A 486 -19.39 -4.16 25.14
CA GLY A 486 -20.68 -4.26 25.82
C GLY A 486 -21.28 -2.91 26.27
N GLN A 487 -20.67 -1.79 25.91
CA GLN A 487 -21.12 -0.44 26.26
C GLN A 487 -22.16 0.08 25.25
N ILE A 488 -23.35 -0.55 25.27
CA ILE A 488 -24.40 -0.34 24.25
C ILE A 488 -24.88 1.12 24.19
N ASP A 489 -25.10 1.77 25.34
CA ASP A 489 -25.58 3.16 25.38
C ASP A 489 -24.56 4.16 24.80
N GLU A 490 -23.28 3.92 25.05
CA GLU A 490 -22.18 4.73 24.51
C GLU A 490 -22.04 4.51 23.01
N ALA A 491 -22.06 3.25 22.56
CA ALA A 491 -22.02 2.87 21.16
C ALA A 491 -23.15 3.54 20.38
N LYS A 492 -24.37 3.56 20.92
CA LYS A 492 -25.54 4.20 20.30
C LYS A 492 -25.38 5.71 20.17
N ARG A 493 -24.77 6.38 21.16
CA ARG A 493 -24.43 7.81 21.06
C ARG A 493 -23.41 8.03 19.93
N ALA A 494 -22.34 7.24 19.89
CA ALA A 494 -21.32 7.36 18.86
C ALA A 494 -21.85 7.06 17.45
N PHE A 495 -22.71 6.04 17.28
CA PHE A 495 -23.40 5.78 16.01
C PHE A 495 -24.27 6.96 15.56
N LYS A 496 -24.95 7.65 16.48
CA LYS A 496 -25.73 8.86 16.15
C LYS A 496 -24.83 10.00 15.68
N GLU A 497 -23.68 10.22 16.32
CA GLU A 497 -22.73 11.25 15.88
C GLU A 497 -22.13 10.93 14.51
N ALA A 498 -21.71 9.67 14.28
CA ALA A 498 -21.28 9.18 12.96
C ALA A 498 -22.39 9.36 11.89
N TYR A 499 -23.65 9.12 12.26
CA TYR A 499 -24.78 9.35 11.38
C TYR A 499 -25.03 10.84 11.11
N LYS A 500 -24.89 11.73 12.11
CA LYS A 500 -25.01 13.19 11.89
C LYS A 500 -23.97 13.69 10.89
N MET A 501 -22.74 13.17 10.95
CA MET A 501 -21.66 13.54 10.04
C MET A 501 -21.87 13.03 8.60
N THR A 502 -22.41 11.82 8.43
CA THR A 502 -22.39 11.12 7.12
C THR A 502 -23.76 10.92 6.48
N LYS A 503 -24.84 10.90 7.26
CA LYS A 503 -26.22 10.57 6.87
C LYS A 503 -26.36 9.24 6.11
N ARG A 504 -25.47 8.28 6.35
CA ARG A 504 -25.46 6.96 5.69
C ARG A 504 -26.58 6.04 6.19
N ALA A 505 -27.22 5.30 5.28
CA ALA A 505 -28.34 4.43 5.59
C ALA A 505 -27.94 3.24 6.48
N GLU A 506 -26.72 2.72 6.31
CA GLU A 506 -26.19 1.60 7.08
C GLU A 506 -26.05 1.95 8.57
N LEU A 507 -25.66 3.19 8.87
CA LEU A 507 -25.60 3.68 10.25
C LEU A 507 -27.00 3.84 10.86
N TYR A 508 -27.97 4.27 10.05
CA TYR A 508 -29.36 4.30 10.48
C TYR A 508 -29.88 2.89 10.79
N ASP A 509 -29.63 1.91 9.92
CA ASP A 509 -30.01 0.52 10.11
C ASP A 509 -29.36 -0.06 11.40
N ALA A 510 -28.08 0.23 11.65
CA ALA A 510 -27.41 -0.15 12.89
C ALA A 510 -28.05 0.48 14.14
N ILE A 511 -28.40 1.77 14.11
CA ILE A 511 -29.09 2.46 15.21
C ILE A 511 -30.47 1.84 15.47
N VAL A 512 -31.21 1.49 14.41
CA VAL A 512 -32.53 0.83 14.52
C VAL A 512 -32.39 -0.55 15.13
N HIS A 513 -31.40 -1.33 14.68
CA HIS A 513 -31.14 -2.67 15.20
C HIS A 513 -30.82 -2.65 16.70
N LEU A 514 -29.95 -1.74 17.17
CA LEU A 514 -29.64 -1.60 18.59
C LEU A 514 -30.88 -1.28 19.44
N ARG A 515 -31.80 -0.43 18.93
CA ARG A 515 -33.09 -0.16 19.62
C ARG A 515 -34.00 -1.38 19.68
N GLN A 516 -33.95 -2.28 18.71
CA GLN A 516 -34.75 -3.50 18.70
C GLN A 516 -34.21 -4.53 19.69
N MET A 517 -32.88 -4.62 19.84
CA MET A 517 -32.23 -5.47 20.85
C MET A 517 -32.62 -5.05 22.27
N GLU A 518 -32.66 -3.75 22.57
CA GLU A 518 -33.11 -3.22 23.88
C GLU A 518 -34.59 -3.55 24.22
N ARG A 519 -35.44 -3.73 23.19
CA ARG A 519 -36.88 -3.98 23.36
C ARG A 519 -37.25 -5.44 23.64
N ARG A 520 -36.30 -6.38 23.57
CA ARG A 520 -36.57 -7.76 23.97
C ARG A 520 -36.77 -7.81 25.50
N PRO A 521 -37.91 -8.31 25.99
CA PRO A 521 -38.15 -8.36 27.43
C PRO A 521 -37.13 -9.29 28.08
N LYS A 522 -36.53 -8.84 29.19
CA LYS A 522 -35.65 -9.62 30.07
C LYS A 522 -36.31 -10.90 30.63
N GLY A 523 -37.59 -11.15 30.34
CA GLY A 523 -38.42 -12.23 30.89
C GLY A 523 -38.20 -13.64 30.32
N LEU A 524 -37.30 -13.84 29.36
CA LEU A 524 -36.85 -15.21 29.01
C LEU A 524 -35.68 -15.68 29.89
N SER A 525 -34.99 -14.76 30.59
CA SER A 525 -33.90 -15.07 31.52
C SER A 525 -34.38 -15.65 32.86
N SER A 526 -35.64 -15.44 33.24
CA SER A 526 -36.19 -15.91 34.52
C SER A 526 -36.59 -17.39 34.54
N PHE A 527 -36.64 -18.07 33.39
CA PHE A 527 -36.97 -19.50 33.32
C PHE A 527 -35.74 -20.41 33.46
N LEU A 528 -34.52 -19.89 33.27
CA LEU A 528 -33.27 -20.66 33.28
C LEU A 528 -32.42 -20.44 34.53
N ARG A 529 -32.78 -19.49 35.40
CA ARG A 529 -32.04 -19.19 36.64
C ARG A 529 -32.37 -20.12 37.82
N ARG A 530 -32.68 -21.39 37.54
CA ARG A 530 -33.02 -22.39 38.57
C ARG A 530 -32.17 -23.67 38.51
N GLY A 531 -30.99 -23.59 37.90
CA GLY A 531 -30.02 -24.68 37.94
C GLY A 531 -28.64 -24.17 37.65
N GLU A 532 -27.96 -23.62 38.66
CA GLU A 532 -26.50 -23.51 38.76
C GLU A 532 -26.13 -22.88 40.11
N GLU A 533 -26.30 -23.67 41.17
CA GLU A 533 -25.41 -23.61 42.32
C GLU A 533 -24.46 -24.81 42.18
N ASN A 534 -23.28 -24.61 41.61
CA ASN A 534 -22.01 -25.17 42.07
C ASN A 534 -20.87 -24.80 41.11
N GLY A 535 -19.71 -24.51 41.70
CA GLY A 535 -18.64 -23.73 41.08
C GLY A 535 -17.74 -24.48 40.09
N GLY A 536 -16.92 -23.70 39.39
CA GLY A 536 -15.82 -24.21 38.56
C GLY A 536 -15.29 -23.15 37.60
N SER A 537 -14.08 -22.62 37.86
CA SER A 537 -13.38 -21.66 37.02
C SER A 537 -12.79 -22.30 35.76
N VAL A 538 -13.13 -21.80 34.57
CA VAL A 538 -12.27 -21.79 33.36
C VAL A 538 -12.71 -20.60 32.50
N GLY A 539 -11.76 -19.80 32.02
CA GLY A 539 -12.04 -18.62 31.19
C GLY A 539 -12.51 -18.99 29.78
N ASP A 540 -13.47 -18.25 29.24
CA ASP A 540 -13.75 -18.23 27.80
C ASP A 540 -14.64 -17.04 27.39
N SER A 541 -14.38 -16.56 26.17
CA SER A 541 -15.14 -15.66 25.29
C SER A 541 -16.50 -15.12 25.75
N PHE A 542 -16.57 -13.79 25.88
CA PHE A 542 -17.82 -13.01 25.96
C PHE A 542 -18.64 -13.17 24.66
N ARG A 543 -19.51 -14.19 24.60
CA ARG A 543 -20.63 -14.26 23.66
C ARG A 543 -21.86 -13.65 24.32
N ALA A 544 -22.47 -12.67 23.67
CA ALA A 544 -23.89 -12.40 23.88
C ALA A 544 -24.63 -13.74 23.77
N GLU A 545 -25.33 -14.14 24.82
CA GLU A 545 -26.06 -15.42 24.97
C GLU A 545 -26.37 -16.04 23.60
N ASP A 546 -25.55 -17.01 23.21
CA ASP A 546 -25.42 -17.44 21.83
C ASP A 546 -26.63 -18.29 21.48
N ASN A 547 -27.74 -17.64 21.09
CA ASN A 547 -29.01 -18.28 20.72
C ASN A 547 -28.95 -18.99 19.35
N SER A 548 -27.74 -19.26 18.84
CA SER A 548 -27.53 -19.99 17.59
C SER A 548 -26.43 -21.04 17.71
N THR A 549 -26.58 -22.13 16.98
CA THR A 549 -25.53 -23.16 16.83
C THR A 549 -25.09 -23.23 15.37
N THR A 550 -23.81 -23.50 15.15
CA THR A 550 -23.30 -23.84 13.82
C THR A 550 -23.53 -25.32 13.58
N VAL A 551 -24.01 -25.68 12.40
CA VAL A 551 -24.37 -27.05 12.05
C VAL A 551 -23.61 -27.48 10.79
N GLU A 552 -23.17 -28.73 10.80
CA GLU A 552 -22.46 -29.36 9.69
C GLU A 552 -23.22 -29.27 8.37
N ILE A 553 -22.46 -29.21 7.27
CA ILE A 553 -22.99 -29.03 5.91
C ILE A 553 -23.96 -30.16 5.54
N ALA A 554 -23.66 -31.41 5.93
CA ALA A 554 -24.45 -32.59 5.60
C ALA A 554 -25.90 -32.53 6.11
N ARG A 555 -26.16 -31.76 7.17
CA ARG A 555 -27.48 -31.63 7.80
C ARG A 555 -28.37 -30.59 7.12
N PHE A 556 -27.84 -29.84 6.15
CA PHE A 556 -28.61 -28.88 5.34
C PHE A 556 -29.09 -29.57 4.06
N ARG A 557 -30.39 -29.76 3.95
CA ARG A 557 -31.06 -30.28 2.76
C ARG A 557 -31.73 -29.15 1.98
N ARG A 558 -31.74 -29.28 0.65
CA ARG A 558 -32.42 -28.33 -0.23
C ARG A 558 -33.86 -28.78 -0.43
N ALA A 559 -34.83 -27.90 -0.18
CA ALA A 559 -36.24 -28.19 -0.40
C ALA A 559 -36.60 -28.30 -1.89
N ASN A 560 -35.83 -27.64 -2.77
CA ASN A 560 -35.96 -27.73 -4.22
C ASN A 560 -34.59 -27.59 -4.90
N ALA A 561 -34.49 -28.00 -6.16
CA ALA A 561 -33.26 -27.90 -6.95
C ALA A 561 -32.81 -26.44 -7.18
N SER A 562 -33.74 -25.48 -7.12
CA SER A 562 -33.45 -24.04 -7.28
C SER A 562 -32.79 -23.40 -6.05
N THR A 563 -32.85 -24.04 -4.87
CA THR A 563 -32.17 -23.54 -3.68
C THR A 563 -30.66 -23.68 -3.83
N THR A 564 -29.95 -22.60 -3.57
CA THR A 564 -28.50 -22.53 -3.67
C THR A 564 -27.82 -23.43 -2.64
N PRO A 565 -26.88 -24.29 -3.04
CA PRO A 565 -26.04 -25.03 -2.10
C PRO A 565 -25.22 -24.08 -1.21
N ARG A 566 -25.02 -24.45 0.06
CA ARG A 566 -24.31 -23.63 1.05
C ARG A 566 -22.89 -23.24 0.63
N GLN A 567 -22.10 -24.21 0.18
CA GLN A 567 -20.69 -24.01 -0.20
C GLN A 567 -20.59 -23.03 -1.38
N TRP A 568 -21.37 -23.26 -2.43
CA TRP A 568 -21.42 -22.37 -3.58
C TRP A 568 -21.92 -20.96 -3.22
N LEU A 569 -22.86 -20.82 -2.29
CA LEU A 569 -23.27 -19.50 -1.82
C LEU A 569 -22.14 -18.80 -1.05
N ALA A 570 -21.40 -19.50 -0.20
CA ALA A 570 -20.27 -18.93 0.54
C ALA A 570 -19.21 -18.38 -0.43
N CYS A 571 -18.77 -19.17 -1.41
CA CYS A 571 -17.82 -18.73 -2.43
C CYS A 571 -18.38 -17.56 -3.25
N ALA A 572 -19.66 -17.61 -3.63
CA ALA A 572 -20.29 -16.56 -4.42
C ALA A 572 -20.34 -15.23 -3.64
N LEU A 573 -20.63 -15.26 -2.34
CA LEU A 573 -20.62 -14.08 -1.48
C LEU A 573 -19.21 -13.45 -1.36
N GLU A 574 -18.15 -14.26 -1.34
CA GLU A 574 -16.76 -13.77 -1.37
C GLU A 574 -16.40 -13.15 -2.72
N ILE A 575 -16.83 -13.75 -3.84
CA ILE A 575 -16.67 -13.13 -5.18
C ILE A 575 -17.48 -11.83 -5.26
N ARG A 576 -18.69 -11.77 -4.69
CA ARG A 576 -19.49 -10.53 -4.61
C ARG A 576 -18.81 -9.47 -3.76
N LYS A 577 -18.14 -9.84 -2.66
CA LYS A 577 -17.33 -8.92 -1.85
C LYS A 577 -16.18 -8.36 -2.69
N PHE A 578 -15.48 -9.22 -3.43
CA PHE A 578 -14.44 -8.84 -4.36
C PHE A 578 -14.95 -7.87 -5.45
N GLN A 579 -16.03 -8.21 -6.17
CA GLN A 579 -16.63 -7.34 -7.18
C GLN A 579 -17.11 -5.98 -6.61
N ARG A 580 -17.55 -5.93 -5.36
CA ARG A 580 -17.93 -4.66 -4.70
C ARG A 580 -16.72 -3.78 -4.39
N CYS A 581 -15.60 -4.40 -4.01
CA CYS A 581 -14.34 -3.70 -3.78
C CYS A 581 -13.74 -3.18 -5.09
N THR A 582 -13.60 -4.06 -6.09
CA THR A 582 -12.94 -3.75 -7.37
C THR A 582 -13.83 -3.01 -8.36
N ARG A 583 -15.16 -3.06 -8.17
CA ARG A 583 -16.17 -2.58 -9.12
C ARG A 583 -16.11 -3.23 -10.50
N LEU A 584 -15.49 -4.40 -10.63
CA LEU A 584 -15.41 -5.14 -11.90
C LEU A 584 -16.79 -5.46 -12.50
N SER A 585 -17.82 -5.63 -11.68
CA SER A 585 -19.20 -5.84 -12.18
C SER A 585 -19.75 -4.63 -12.97
N LYS A 586 -19.11 -3.45 -12.90
CA LYS A 586 -19.42 -2.27 -13.72
C LYS A 586 -18.50 -2.12 -14.94
N CYS A 587 -17.39 -2.86 -14.98
CA CYS A 587 -16.53 -2.93 -16.16
C CYS A 587 -17.23 -3.81 -17.20
N ASP A 588 -17.76 -3.21 -18.25
CA ASP A 588 -18.40 -3.97 -19.33
C ASP A 588 -17.38 -4.81 -20.09
N ILE A 589 -17.76 -6.04 -20.40
CA ILE A 589 -16.89 -7.02 -21.04
C ILE A 589 -16.36 -6.55 -22.41
N SER A 590 -17.07 -5.64 -23.08
CA SER A 590 -16.59 -5.02 -24.33
C SER A 590 -15.29 -4.23 -24.15
N SER A 591 -15.02 -3.72 -22.95
CA SER A 591 -13.78 -3.00 -22.63
C SER A 591 -12.58 -3.94 -22.67
N ILE A 592 -12.71 -5.14 -22.09
CA ILE A 592 -11.68 -6.18 -22.16
C ILE A 592 -11.46 -6.62 -23.61
N LYS A 593 -12.54 -6.84 -24.38
CA LYS A 593 -12.42 -7.18 -25.82
C LYS A 593 -11.66 -6.12 -26.62
N LYS A 594 -11.91 -4.83 -26.35
CA LYS A 594 -11.20 -3.72 -27.00
C LYS A 594 -9.70 -3.77 -26.69
N GLU A 595 -9.31 -4.05 -25.44
CA GLU A 595 -7.89 -4.20 -25.08
C GLU A 595 -7.22 -5.38 -25.79
N ILE A 596 -7.91 -6.53 -25.86
CA ILE A 596 -7.41 -7.73 -26.56
C ILE A 596 -7.19 -7.43 -28.06
N SER A 597 -8.07 -6.64 -28.67
CA SER A 597 -8.02 -6.29 -30.10
C SER A 597 -7.09 -5.12 -30.44
N ARG A 598 -6.31 -4.58 -29.48
CA ARG A 598 -5.41 -3.46 -29.76
C ARG A 598 -4.23 -3.90 -30.64
N PRO A 599 -3.82 -3.07 -31.63
CA PRO A 599 -2.85 -3.47 -32.64
C PRO A 599 -1.41 -3.64 -32.14
N ASN A 600 -1.06 -3.18 -30.94
CA ASN A 600 0.26 -3.38 -30.32
C ASN A 600 0.11 -3.43 -28.79
N PRO A 601 -0.26 -4.57 -28.22
CA PRO A 601 -0.34 -4.71 -26.77
C PRO A 601 1.07 -4.65 -26.18
N PRO A 602 1.25 -4.05 -24.98
CA PRO A 602 2.55 -3.97 -24.32
C PRO A 602 2.99 -5.36 -23.83
N ILE A 603 3.58 -6.14 -24.73
CA ILE A 603 4.04 -7.51 -24.49
C ILE A 603 5.57 -7.57 -24.58
N SER A 604 6.16 -8.53 -23.88
CA SER A 604 7.60 -8.71 -23.81
C SER A 604 8.05 -9.84 -24.74
N THR A 605 9.05 -9.62 -25.58
CA THR A 605 9.67 -10.70 -26.37
C THR A 605 10.67 -11.47 -25.52
N SER A 606 10.61 -12.80 -25.56
CA SER A 606 11.65 -13.65 -24.97
C SER A 606 12.99 -13.45 -25.72
N GLY A 607 14.11 -13.80 -25.08
CA GLY A 607 15.44 -13.76 -25.72
C GLY A 607 15.57 -14.66 -26.96
N ALA A 608 14.61 -15.57 -27.19
CA ALA A 608 14.53 -16.44 -28.36
C ALA A 608 13.68 -15.85 -29.51
N GLY A 609 13.17 -14.62 -29.38
CA GLY A 609 12.38 -13.95 -30.42
C GLY A 609 10.92 -14.42 -30.51
N THR A 610 10.44 -15.25 -29.58
CA THR A 610 9.01 -15.56 -29.43
C THR A 610 8.33 -14.46 -28.61
N ALA A 611 7.23 -13.91 -29.12
CA ALA A 611 6.43 -12.93 -28.39
C ALA A 611 5.70 -13.63 -27.24
N GLU A 612 6.23 -13.52 -26.02
CA GLU A 612 5.50 -13.93 -24.83
C GLU A 612 4.54 -12.79 -24.47
N LYS A 613 3.26 -13.12 -24.25
CA LYS A 613 2.24 -12.11 -23.88
C LYS A 613 2.33 -11.72 -22.40
N SER A 614 3.57 -11.61 -21.92
CA SER A 614 3.97 -11.27 -20.57
C SER A 614 4.13 -9.76 -20.41
N ILE A 615 3.60 -9.22 -19.32
CA ILE A 615 3.60 -7.80 -18.98
C ILE A 615 4.04 -7.61 -17.52
N ARG A 616 4.77 -6.51 -17.23
CA ARG A 616 5.07 -6.12 -15.85
C ARG A 616 3.79 -5.66 -15.13
N LYS A 617 3.68 -5.94 -13.83
CA LYS A 617 2.54 -5.52 -13.01
C LYS A 617 2.29 -3.99 -13.07
N GLU A 618 3.35 -3.18 -13.11
CA GLU A 618 3.27 -1.71 -13.30
C GLU A 618 2.57 -1.34 -14.62
N ALA A 619 2.98 -1.92 -15.75
CA ALA A 619 2.36 -1.65 -17.04
C ALA A 619 0.92 -2.18 -17.11
N LEU A 620 0.63 -3.31 -16.44
CA LEU A 620 -0.73 -3.82 -16.29
C LEU A 620 -1.63 -2.86 -15.49
N GLU A 621 -1.11 -2.20 -14.45
CA GLU A 621 -1.86 -1.22 -13.66
C GLU A 621 -2.42 -0.10 -14.56
N ARG A 622 -1.66 0.32 -15.58
CA ARG A 622 -2.12 1.32 -16.57
C ARG A 622 -3.31 0.83 -17.39
N ILE A 623 -3.32 -0.45 -17.77
CA ILE A 623 -4.46 -1.08 -18.47
C ILE A 623 -5.65 -1.18 -17.52
N LEU A 624 -5.44 -1.64 -16.28
CA LEU A 624 -6.49 -1.70 -15.27
C LEU A 624 -7.10 -0.32 -15.02
N ARG A 625 -6.29 0.75 -15.04
CA ARG A 625 -6.78 2.13 -14.93
C ARG A 625 -7.66 2.54 -16.10
N GLN A 626 -7.37 2.08 -17.32
CA GLN A 626 -8.23 2.33 -18.47
C GLN A 626 -9.57 1.57 -18.34
N LEU A 627 -9.50 0.29 -17.95
CA LEU A 627 -10.70 -0.54 -17.72
C LEU A 627 -11.58 0.00 -16.59
N LEU A 628 -10.96 0.55 -15.54
CA LEU A 628 -11.61 1.07 -14.34
C LEU A 628 -11.56 2.60 -14.25
N HIS A 629 -11.53 3.30 -15.39
CA HIS A 629 -11.38 4.76 -15.47
C HIS A 629 -12.45 5.55 -14.68
N PHE A 630 -13.60 4.94 -14.41
CA PHE A 630 -14.69 5.53 -13.63
C PHE A 630 -14.44 5.53 -12.11
N LEU A 631 -13.35 4.91 -11.64
CA LEU A 631 -12.94 4.94 -10.24
C LEU A 631 -12.12 6.19 -9.92
N LYS A 632 -12.41 6.77 -8.76
CA LYS A 632 -11.53 7.78 -8.15
C LYS A 632 -10.21 7.13 -7.71
N PRO A 633 -9.11 7.88 -7.61
CA PRO A 633 -7.80 7.37 -7.19
C PRO A 633 -7.84 6.42 -5.99
N GLU A 634 -8.49 6.79 -4.89
CA GLU A 634 -8.51 6.00 -3.66
C GLU A 634 -9.31 4.69 -3.83
N ALA A 635 -10.38 4.72 -4.64
CA ALA A 635 -11.16 3.53 -4.96
C ALA A 635 -10.41 2.61 -5.93
N PHE A 636 -9.63 3.18 -6.85
CA PHE A 636 -8.79 2.45 -7.77
C PHE A 636 -7.64 1.73 -7.03
N GLN A 637 -6.98 2.40 -6.09
CA GLN A 637 -5.97 1.77 -5.21
C GLN A 637 -6.54 0.52 -4.52
N GLY A 638 -7.71 0.65 -3.88
CA GLY A 638 -8.37 -0.49 -3.24
C GLY A 638 -8.74 -1.62 -4.21
N ALA A 639 -9.11 -1.26 -5.45
CA ALA A 639 -9.37 -2.26 -6.49
C ALA A 639 -8.11 -2.99 -6.94
N VAL A 640 -7.01 -2.27 -7.19
CA VAL A 640 -5.72 -2.84 -7.58
C VAL A 640 -5.15 -3.72 -6.47
N LYS A 641 -5.20 -3.28 -5.22
CA LYS A 641 -4.81 -4.08 -4.05
C LYS A 641 -5.53 -5.44 -4.04
N ALA A 642 -6.86 -5.41 -4.12
CA ALA A 642 -7.64 -6.63 -4.11
C ALA A 642 -7.31 -7.52 -5.32
N ILE A 643 -7.18 -6.94 -6.52
CA ILE A 643 -6.80 -7.69 -7.74
C ILE A 643 -5.41 -8.30 -7.58
N ASN A 644 -4.45 -7.58 -7.01
CA ASN A 644 -3.11 -8.09 -6.79
C ASN A 644 -3.13 -9.29 -5.84
N GLU A 645 -3.69 -9.12 -4.64
CA GLU A 645 -3.77 -10.17 -3.61
C GLU A 645 -4.51 -11.43 -4.07
N LYS A 646 -5.58 -11.27 -4.86
CA LYS A 646 -6.48 -12.39 -5.21
C LYS A 646 -6.22 -13.01 -6.57
N VAL A 647 -5.73 -12.24 -7.53
CA VAL A 647 -5.55 -12.69 -8.93
C VAL A 647 -4.08 -12.69 -9.32
N LEU A 648 -3.36 -11.58 -9.12
CA LEU A 648 -1.98 -11.49 -9.62
C LEU A 648 -1.00 -12.34 -8.83
N THR A 649 -1.20 -12.52 -7.52
CA THR A 649 -0.39 -13.45 -6.69
C THR A 649 -0.52 -14.90 -7.18
N VAL A 650 -1.71 -15.30 -7.66
CA VAL A 650 -1.92 -16.64 -8.25
C VAL A 650 -1.23 -16.78 -9.61
N LEU A 651 -1.11 -15.68 -10.36
CA LEU A 651 -0.50 -15.66 -11.69
C LEU A 651 1.02 -15.45 -11.68
N ASP A 652 1.58 -14.94 -10.59
CA ASP A 652 3.00 -14.62 -10.42
C ASP A 652 3.59 -15.38 -9.22
N LEU A 653 3.50 -16.72 -9.27
CA LEU A 653 3.97 -17.60 -8.19
C LEU A 653 5.47 -17.47 -7.90
N ASN A 654 6.26 -17.07 -8.91
CA ASN A 654 7.70 -16.90 -8.79
C ASN A 654 8.10 -15.50 -8.29
N GLU A 655 7.11 -14.64 -7.94
CA GLU A 655 7.33 -13.25 -7.53
C GLU A 655 8.22 -12.46 -8.52
N SER A 656 8.06 -12.76 -9.82
CA SER A 656 8.84 -12.18 -10.91
C SER A 656 8.46 -10.73 -11.22
N GLY A 657 7.29 -10.28 -10.74
CA GLY A 657 6.69 -8.99 -11.08
C GLY A 657 6.05 -8.96 -12.47
N ARG A 658 5.93 -10.11 -13.15
CA ARG A 658 5.36 -10.26 -14.49
C ARG A 658 4.21 -11.26 -14.50
N VAL A 659 3.23 -11.02 -15.37
CA VAL A 659 2.05 -11.89 -15.53
C VAL A 659 1.68 -12.05 -17.00
N ASP A 660 1.04 -13.16 -17.34
CA ASP A 660 0.46 -13.39 -18.66
C ASP A 660 -0.81 -12.54 -18.84
N LEU A 661 -0.79 -11.57 -19.76
CA LEU A 661 -1.88 -10.63 -19.96
C LEU A 661 -3.16 -11.32 -20.47
N GLY A 662 -3.03 -12.37 -21.28
CA GLY A 662 -4.17 -13.10 -21.81
C GLY A 662 -4.88 -13.88 -20.71
N MET A 663 -4.10 -14.52 -19.83
CA MET A 663 -4.62 -15.21 -18.65
C MET A 663 -5.27 -14.24 -17.66
N VAL A 664 -4.69 -13.05 -17.44
CA VAL A 664 -5.31 -12.00 -16.62
C VAL A 664 -6.70 -11.64 -17.15
N PHE A 665 -6.82 -11.35 -18.44
CA PHE A 665 -8.13 -11.02 -19.04
C PHE A 665 -9.12 -12.19 -18.97
N ALA A 666 -8.65 -13.42 -19.20
CA ALA A 666 -9.48 -14.61 -19.10
C ALA A 666 -10.04 -14.78 -17.68
N VAL A 667 -9.22 -14.60 -16.64
CA VAL A 667 -9.62 -14.75 -15.23
C VAL A 667 -10.54 -13.61 -14.75
N LEU A 668 -10.38 -12.39 -15.27
CA LEU A 668 -11.25 -11.27 -14.91
C LEU A 668 -12.61 -11.31 -15.64
N ALA A 669 -12.66 -11.84 -16.86
CA ALA A 669 -13.86 -11.81 -17.71
C ALA A 669 -15.14 -12.39 -17.05
N PRO A 670 -15.13 -13.55 -16.36
CA PRO A 670 -16.33 -14.11 -15.71
C PRO A 670 -17.00 -13.19 -14.69
N ILE A 671 -16.22 -12.34 -14.02
CA ILE A 671 -16.69 -11.46 -12.94
C ILE A 671 -16.90 -10.00 -13.39
N CYS A 672 -16.71 -9.70 -14.68
CA CYS A 672 -17.02 -8.41 -15.28
C CYS A 672 -18.52 -8.26 -15.56
N GLY A 673 -18.97 -7.03 -15.86
CA GLY A 673 -20.35 -6.77 -16.27
C GLY A 673 -20.63 -7.29 -17.68
N GLY A 674 -21.87 -7.75 -17.93
CA GLY A 674 -22.35 -8.19 -19.24
C GLY A 674 -23.13 -9.52 -19.22
N PRO A 675 -23.71 -9.96 -20.35
CA PRO A 675 -24.39 -11.26 -20.47
C PRO A 675 -23.44 -12.44 -20.24
N LEU A 676 -23.94 -13.51 -19.60
CA LEU A 676 -23.12 -14.65 -19.18
C LEU A 676 -22.35 -15.32 -20.33
N ASP A 677 -23.01 -15.54 -21.46
CA ASP A 677 -22.37 -16.14 -22.64
C ASP A 677 -21.24 -15.28 -23.18
N LYS A 678 -21.42 -13.95 -23.16
CA LYS A 678 -20.37 -13.01 -23.57
C LYS A 678 -19.19 -13.01 -22.62
N ARG A 679 -19.41 -13.20 -21.30
CA ARG A 679 -18.33 -13.31 -20.31
C ARG A 679 -17.48 -14.55 -20.59
N LYS A 680 -18.11 -15.73 -20.76
CA LYS A 680 -17.43 -16.99 -21.10
C LYS A 680 -16.68 -16.89 -22.43
N HIS A 681 -17.33 -16.36 -23.46
CA HIS A 681 -16.73 -16.18 -24.77
C HIS A 681 -15.54 -15.21 -24.73
N THR A 682 -15.59 -14.16 -23.93
CA THR A 682 -14.44 -13.24 -23.81
C THR A 682 -13.27 -13.90 -23.10
N ALA A 683 -13.53 -14.76 -22.11
CA ALA A 683 -12.46 -15.56 -21.52
C ALA A 683 -11.82 -16.50 -22.55
N PHE A 684 -12.64 -17.17 -23.37
CA PHE A 684 -12.15 -17.98 -24.49
C PHE A 684 -11.35 -17.14 -25.51
N ASP A 685 -11.87 -15.98 -25.93
CA ASP A 685 -11.18 -15.06 -26.85
C ASP A 685 -9.82 -14.63 -26.29
N ALA A 686 -9.71 -14.38 -24.99
CA ALA A 686 -8.47 -14.02 -24.33
C ALA A 686 -7.45 -15.16 -24.33
N LEU A 687 -7.90 -16.42 -24.19
CA LEU A 687 -7.05 -17.61 -24.27
C LEU A 687 -6.63 -17.95 -25.71
N VAL A 688 -7.54 -17.80 -26.68
CA VAL A 688 -7.22 -17.89 -28.11
C VAL A 688 -6.19 -16.84 -28.46
N TRP A 689 -6.42 -15.60 -28.01
CA TRP A 689 -5.45 -14.54 -28.18
C TRP A 689 -4.13 -14.92 -27.50
N ARG A 690 -4.12 -15.46 -26.28
CA ARG A 690 -2.89 -15.90 -25.59
C ARG A 690 -2.06 -16.89 -26.42
N SER A 691 -2.69 -17.85 -27.10
CA SER A 691 -2.00 -18.89 -27.88
C SER A 691 -1.46 -18.35 -29.21
N SER A 692 -0.17 -17.97 -29.24
CA SER A 692 0.52 -17.52 -30.46
C SER A 692 0.64 -18.61 -31.55
N ALA A 693 0.32 -19.87 -31.25
CA ALA A 693 0.52 -21.02 -32.13
C ALA A 693 -0.71 -21.43 -32.96
N ASN A 694 -1.92 -21.06 -32.55
CA ASN A 694 -3.16 -21.56 -33.18
C ASN A 694 -3.79 -20.52 -34.11
N LYS A 695 -3.48 -20.62 -35.40
CA LYS A 695 -4.14 -19.84 -36.48
C LYS A 695 -5.62 -20.18 -36.68
N GLY A 696 -6.19 -21.11 -35.91
CA GLY A 696 -7.54 -21.68 -36.09
C GLY A 696 -8.64 -21.16 -35.15
N GLY A 697 -8.34 -20.25 -34.20
CA GLY A 697 -9.36 -19.79 -33.25
C GLY A 697 -9.74 -20.81 -32.16
N GLU A 698 -8.90 -21.83 -31.96
CA GLU A 698 -9.03 -22.90 -30.97
C GLU A 698 -7.93 -22.78 -29.91
N ILE A 699 -8.18 -23.32 -28.71
CA ILE A 699 -7.18 -23.38 -27.61
C ILE A 699 -6.75 -24.82 -27.37
N SER A 700 -5.59 -25.05 -26.77
CA SER A 700 -5.21 -26.41 -26.37
C SER A 700 -6.00 -26.85 -25.14
N LYS A 701 -6.25 -28.15 -25.00
CA LYS A 701 -6.88 -28.72 -23.81
C LYS A 701 -6.04 -28.49 -22.56
N GLY A 702 -4.70 -28.51 -22.69
CA GLY A 702 -3.78 -28.10 -21.64
C GLY A 702 -4.00 -26.66 -21.18
N ASP A 703 -4.08 -25.69 -22.10
CA ASP A 703 -4.34 -24.28 -21.76
C ASP A 703 -5.69 -24.07 -21.09
N ALA A 704 -6.73 -24.76 -21.56
CA ALA A 704 -8.06 -24.68 -20.97
C ALA A 704 -8.10 -25.24 -19.54
N SER A 705 -7.43 -26.38 -19.32
CA SER A 705 -7.29 -26.99 -18.00
C SER A 705 -6.50 -26.10 -17.04
N GLN A 706 -5.40 -25.51 -17.53
CA GLN A 706 -4.62 -24.53 -16.77
C GLN A 706 -5.46 -23.30 -16.38
N TYR A 707 -6.24 -22.75 -17.31
CA TYR A 707 -7.14 -21.64 -17.03
C TYR A 707 -8.16 -21.98 -15.95
N ILE A 708 -8.81 -23.15 -16.01
CA ILE A 708 -9.77 -23.56 -14.98
C ILE A 708 -9.10 -23.71 -13.61
N LYS A 709 -7.90 -24.31 -13.55
CA LYS A 709 -7.12 -24.42 -12.30
C LYS A 709 -6.83 -23.04 -11.69
N VAL A 710 -6.33 -22.10 -12.50
CA VAL A 710 -6.04 -20.72 -12.07
C VAL A 710 -7.31 -19.98 -11.64
N LEU A 711 -8.40 -20.09 -12.41
CA LEU A 711 -9.67 -19.44 -12.11
C LEU A 711 -10.25 -19.92 -10.77
N ARG A 712 -10.12 -21.22 -10.48
CA ARG A 712 -10.53 -21.81 -9.21
C ARG A 712 -9.63 -21.37 -8.07
N ALA A 713 -8.31 -21.36 -8.26
CA ALA A 713 -7.36 -20.85 -7.27
C ALA A 713 -7.65 -19.39 -6.87
N ALA A 714 -8.01 -18.55 -7.85
CA ALA A 714 -8.32 -17.14 -7.61
C ALA A 714 -9.66 -16.92 -6.87
N TYR A 715 -10.68 -17.76 -7.10
CA TYR A 715 -12.05 -17.44 -6.67
C TYR A 715 -12.78 -18.48 -5.82
N LEU A 716 -12.41 -19.76 -5.91
CA LEU A 716 -13.12 -20.86 -5.24
C LEU A 716 -12.34 -21.46 -4.07
N SER A 717 -11.01 -21.45 -4.10
CA SER A 717 -10.20 -22.13 -3.08
C SER A 717 -10.38 -21.58 -1.67
N SER A 718 -10.56 -22.49 -0.71
CA SER A 718 -10.28 -22.23 0.70
C SER A 718 -8.76 -22.15 0.94
N PRO A 719 -8.28 -21.47 2.00
CA PRO A 719 -6.84 -21.36 2.29
C PRO A 719 -6.11 -22.70 2.43
N GLN A 720 -6.82 -23.79 2.70
CA GLN A 720 -6.26 -25.13 2.85
C GLN A 720 -6.04 -25.84 1.49
N GLU A 721 -6.87 -25.55 0.49
CA GLU A 721 -6.76 -26.11 -0.88
C GLU A 721 -5.72 -25.37 -1.74
N GLN A 722 -5.25 -24.20 -1.29
CA GLN A 722 -4.22 -23.41 -1.99
C GLN A 722 -2.85 -24.10 -1.99
N ASN A 723 -2.53 -24.92 -0.98
CA ASN A 723 -1.27 -25.67 -0.92
C ASN A 723 -1.27 -26.91 -1.84
N GLU A 724 -2.42 -27.59 -2.00
CA GLU A 724 -2.53 -28.77 -2.87
C GLU A 724 -2.51 -28.38 -4.37
N LEU A 725 -2.99 -27.18 -4.73
CA LEU A 725 -2.99 -26.70 -6.11
C LEU A 725 -1.60 -26.30 -6.63
N VAL A 726 -0.63 -26.02 -5.75
CA VAL A 726 0.75 -25.66 -6.14
C VAL A 726 1.51 -26.87 -6.68
N GLU A 727 1.22 -28.08 -6.19
CA GLU A 727 1.80 -29.33 -6.72
C GLU A 727 1.23 -29.69 -8.11
N ILE A 728 -0.03 -29.35 -8.38
CA ILE A 728 -0.74 -29.70 -9.63
C ILE A 728 -0.38 -28.77 -10.81
N THR A 729 0.27 -27.64 -10.56
CA THR A 729 0.82 -26.76 -11.62
C THR A 729 2.12 -27.28 -12.24
N ARG A 730 2.74 -28.33 -11.69
CA ARG A 730 4.04 -28.84 -12.13
C ARG A 730 3.97 -30.13 -12.93
N GLU A 731 2.85 -30.84 -12.90
CA GLU A 731 2.72 -32.15 -13.54
C GLU A 731 1.35 -32.27 -14.21
N GLU A 732 1.28 -31.96 -15.51
CA GLU A 732 0.34 -32.56 -16.45
C GLU A 732 0.81 -32.28 -17.88
N GLU A 733 0.83 -33.35 -18.68
CA GLU A 733 1.43 -33.48 -20.00
C GLU A 733 0.94 -32.42 -21.00
N GLU A 734 1.78 -32.10 -22.00
CA GLU A 734 1.44 -31.26 -23.15
C GLU A 734 0.34 -31.91 -24.03
N ASP A 735 -0.88 -32.01 -23.53
CA ASP A 735 -2.05 -32.38 -24.32
C ASP A 735 -2.39 -31.22 -25.27
N ARG A 736 -1.74 -31.24 -26.44
CA ARG A 736 -1.89 -30.25 -27.51
C ARG A 736 -3.17 -30.46 -28.34
N THR A 737 -4.08 -31.32 -27.90
CA THR A 737 -5.39 -31.46 -28.56
C THR A 737 -6.11 -30.11 -28.53
N SER A 738 -6.59 -29.68 -29.70
CA SER A 738 -7.33 -28.44 -29.80
C SER A 738 -8.76 -28.66 -29.33
N ILE A 739 -9.31 -27.66 -28.63
CA ILE A 739 -10.70 -27.64 -28.19
C ILE A 739 -11.41 -26.41 -28.72
N SER A 740 -12.67 -26.62 -29.08
CA SER A 740 -13.61 -25.62 -29.57
C SER A 740 -14.29 -24.86 -28.43
N TYR A 741 -14.97 -23.75 -28.76
CA TYR A 741 -15.73 -22.98 -27.77
C TYR A 741 -16.81 -23.81 -27.03
N PRO A 742 -17.63 -24.64 -27.71
CA PRO A 742 -18.60 -25.50 -27.01
C PRO A 742 -17.97 -26.43 -25.98
N GLU A 743 -16.86 -27.10 -26.32
CA GLU A 743 -16.13 -28.00 -25.41
C GLU A 743 -15.54 -27.22 -24.22
N PHE A 744 -15.01 -26.03 -24.47
CA PHE A 744 -14.58 -25.12 -23.41
C PHE A 744 -15.74 -24.75 -22.45
N VAL A 745 -16.94 -24.50 -22.99
CA VAL A 745 -18.11 -24.15 -22.18
C VAL A 745 -18.56 -25.35 -21.32
N GLU A 746 -18.41 -26.57 -21.80
CA GLU A 746 -18.66 -27.79 -21.01
C GLU A 746 -17.67 -27.90 -19.85
N LEU A 747 -16.37 -27.78 -20.12
CA LEU A 747 -15.32 -27.76 -19.09
C LEU A 747 -15.55 -26.63 -18.06
N PHE A 748 -15.93 -25.44 -18.54
CA PHE A 748 -16.20 -24.30 -17.67
C PHE A 748 -17.42 -24.51 -16.77
N ASN A 749 -18.46 -25.20 -17.23
CA ASN A 749 -19.69 -25.41 -16.47
C ASN A 749 -19.68 -26.72 -15.68
N ASP A 750 -18.62 -27.52 -15.75
CA ASP A 750 -18.51 -28.76 -15.00
C ASP A 750 -18.74 -28.50 -13.50
N ALA A 751 -19.59 -29.35 -12.90
CA ALA A 751 -20.09 -29.16 -11.54
C ALA A 751 -19.03 -29.47 -10.47
N GLU A 752 -18.04 -30.30 -10.80
CA GLU A 752 -17.00 -30.73 -9.87
C GLU A 752 -15.69 -29.98 -10.15
N TRP A 753 -15.28 -29.95 -11.42
CA TRP A 753 -13.97 -29.48 -11.86
C TRP A 753 -14.00 -28.09 -12.51
N GLY A 754 -15.17 -27.59 -12.89
CA GLY A 754 -15.33 -26.30 -13.60
C GLY A 754 -15.52 -25.07 -12.70
N PHE A 755 -16.05 -24.00 -13.28
CA PHE A 755 -16.46 -22.75 -12.63
C PHE A 755 -17.98 -22.55 -12.67
N GLY A 756 -18.72 -23.58 -12.24
CA GLY A 756 -20.20 -23.60 -12.22
C GLY A 756 -20.89 -22.53 -11.34
N ILE A 757 -20.13 -21.68 -10.64
CA ILE A 757 -20.66 -20.63 -9.74
C ILE A 757 -21.27 -19.43 -10.48
N LEU A 758 -20.96 -19.26 -11.76
CA LEU A 758 -21.26 -18.03 -12.51
C LEU A 758 -22.75 -17.67 -12.54
N ASN A 759 -23.64 -18.67 -12.63
CA ASN A 759 -25.10 -18.47 -12.58
C ASN A 759 -25.56 -17.94 -11.21
N ILE A 760 -24.99 -18.49 -10.13
CA ILE A 760 -25.29 -18.04 -8.75
C ILE A 760 -24.81 -16.61 -8.57
N LEU A 761 -23.62 -16.29 -9.08
CA LEU A 761 -23.04 -14.95 -9.03
C LEU A 761 -23.92 -13.91 -9.74
N ALA A 762 -24.34 -14.19 -10.97
CA ALA A 762 -25.18 -13.29 -11.75
C ALA A 762 -26.55 -13.04 -11.10
N ARG A 763 -27.11 -14.04 -10.42
CA ARG A 763 -28.33 -13.86 -9.62
C ARG A 763 -28.10 -12.95 -8.42
N LEU A 764 -26.99 -13.11 -7.69
CA LEU A 764 -26.65 -12.21 -6.58
C LEU A 764 -26.37 -10.76 -7.05
N GLU A 765 -25.78 -10.58 -8.23
CA GLU A 765 -25.54 -9.25 -8.82
C GLU A 765 -26.84 -8.42 -8.96
N THR A 766 -27.97 -9.06 -9.28
CA THR A 766 -29.28 -8.41 -9.41
C THR A 766 -30.02 -8.33 -8.07
N GLU A 767 -29.83 -9.31 -7.19
CA GLU A 767 -30.65 -9.48 -5.98
C GLU A 767 -30.07 -8.84 -4.71
N ASP A 768 -28.78 -8.49 -4.65
CA ASP A 768 -28.09 -7.92 -3.47
C ASP A 768 -28.74 -6.67 -2.85
N ARG A 769 -29.70 -6.03 -3.55
CA ARG A 769 -30.43 -4.84 -3.10
C ARG A 769 -31.89 -5.08 -2.77
N VAL A 770 -32.40 -6.29 -3.03
CA VAL A 770 -33.79 -6.65 -2.78
C VAL A 770 -34.00 -6.74 -1.27
N ARG A 771 -35.06 -6.08 -0.77
CA ARG A 771 -35.37 -6.05 0.67
C ARG A 771 -36.56 -6.95 1.00
N HIS A 772 -36.36 -7.75 2.05
CA HIS A 772 -37.29 -8.48 2.92
C HIS A 772 -38.57 -7.83 3.45
N GLY A 773 -38.99 -6.62 3.04
CA GLY A 773 -39.92 -5.82 3.84
C GLY A 773 -39.40 -5.60 5.28
N ARG A 774 -40.16 -6.03 6.30
CA ARG A 774 -39.76 -6.00 7.74
C ARG A 774 -39.13 -7.31 8.23
N GLN A 775 -38.85 -8.27 7.36
CA GLN A 775 -38.30 -9.57 7.76
C GLN A 775 -36.86 -9.43 8.25
N THR A 776 -36.56 -10.07 9.38
CA THR A 776 -35.23 -10.12 9.99
C THR A 776 -34.73 -11.55 10.04
N CYS A 777 -33.42 -11.72 9.94
CA CYS A 777 -32.77 -13.01 10.12
C CYS A 777 -33.02 -13.54 11.54
N SER A 778 -33.37 -14.81 11.68
CA SER A 778 -33.71 -15.42 12.98
C SER A 778 -32.47 -15.65 13.86
N VAL A 779 -31.27 -15.62 13.26
CA VAL A 779 -29.99 -15.74 13.96
C VAL A 779 -29.45 -14.35 14.32
N CYS A 780 -29.09 -13.53 13.33
CA CYS A 780 -28.45 -12.24 13.60
C CYS A 780 -29.43 -11.08 13.86
N SER A 781 -30.74 -11.30 13.71
CA SER A 781 -31.78 -10.26 13.87
C SER A 781 -31.59 -9.03 12.97
N TYR A 782 -30.73 -9.12 11.95
CA TYR A 782 -30.53 -8.07 10.95
C TYR A 782 -31.60 -8.15 9.85
N PRO A 783 -32.05 -7.03 9.26
CA PRO A 783 -32.97 -7.04 8.12
C PRO A 783 -32.44 -7.91 6.97
N ILE A 784 -33.29 -8.74 6.39
CA ILE A 784 -32.87 -9.62 5.27
C ILE A 784 -32.80 -8.79 3.98
N ILE A 785 -31.58 -8.67 3.46
CA ILE A 785 -31.25 -8.03 2.18
C ILE A 785 -30.64 -9.10 1.28
N GLY A 786 -31.11 -9.18 0.04
CA GLY A 786 -30.80 -10.29 -0.88
C GLY A 786 -31.67 -11.52 -0.62
N PRO A 787 -31.24 -12.71 -1.08
CA PRO A 787 -32.01 -13.94 -0.98
C PRO A 787 -32.40 -14.28 0.47
N ARG A 788 -33.65 -14.73 0.65
CA ARG A 788 -34.20 -15.19 1.92
C ARG A 788 -34.24 -16.71 1.95
N PHE A 789 -33.54 -17.32 2.90
CA PHE A 789 -33.55 -18.77 3.11
C PHE A 789 -34.51 -19.12 4.23
N LYS A 790 -35.69 -19.65 3.90
CA LYS A 790 -36.68 -20.06 4.89
C LYS A 790 -36.58 -21.56 5.14
N GLU A 791 -36.51 -21.95 6.40
CA GLU A 791 -36.60 -23.35 6.78
C GLU A 791 -38.07 -23.81 6.75
N VAL A 792 -38.33 -24.99 6.20
CA VAL A 792 -39.70 -25.45 5.88
C VAL A 792 -40.46 -25.91 7.13
N ARG A 793 -39.81 -26.57 8.09
CA ARG A 793 -40.47 -27.22 9.24
C ARG A 793 -40.77 -26.23 10.38
N SER A 794 -39.76 -25.51 10.84
CA SER A 794 -39.79 -24.50 11.91
C SER A 794 -40.07 -23.08 11.41
N ASN A 795 -40.16 -22.86 10.09
CA ASN A 795 -40.56 -21.58 9.47
C ASN A 795 -39.66 -20.36 9.79
N PHE A 796 -38.48 -20.55 10.38
CA PHE A 796 -37.53 -19.46 10.60
C PHE A 796 -36.84 -19.06 9.30
N SER A 797 -36.36 -17.81 9.22
CA SER A 797 -35.69 -17.27 8.03
C SER A 797 -34.27 -16.85 8.34
N LEU A 798 -33.35 -17.15 7.42
CA LEU A 798 -31.94 -16.77 7.48
C LEU A 798 -31.60 -15.81 6.34
N CYS A 799 -30.68 -14.89 6.61
CA CYS A 799 -29.99 -14.14 5.56
C CYS A 799 -28.91 -15.01 4.90
N SER A 800 -28.43 -14.59 3.72
CA SER A 800 -27.41 -15.31 2.95
C SER A 800 -26.16 -15.66 3.76
N PHE A 801 -25.71 -14.77 4.64
CA PHE A 801 -24.53 -15.01 5.49
C PHE A 801 -24.78 -16.07 6.57
N CYS A 802 -25.92 -16.03 7.27
CA CYS A 802 -26.21 -17.03 8.31
C CYS A 802 -26.47 -18.40 7.68
N TYR A 803 -27.12 -18.44 6.52
CA TYR A 803 -27.33 -19.68 5.78
C TYR A 803 -25.99 -20.25 5.26
N SER A 804 -25.14 -19.45 4.60
CA SER A 804 -23.85 -19.93 4.07
C SER A 804 -22.94 -20.49 5.17
N THR A 805 -22.89 -19.81 6.31
CA THR A 805 -22.09 -20.23 7.49
C THR A 805 -22.72 -21.37 8.30
N GLY A 806 -23.95 -21.79 7.99
CA GLY A 806 -24.61 -22.91 8.67
C GLY A 806 -25.13 -22.59 10.07
N LYS A 807 -25.39 -21.31 10.37
CA LYS A 807 -25.93 -20.90 11.67
C LYS A 807 -27.44 -21.08 11.70
N VAL A 808 -27.95 -21.71 12.76
CA VAL A 808 -29.39 -21.92 13.00
C VAL A 808 -29.76 -21.53 14.42
N PRO A 809 -31.01 -21.12 14.69
CA PRO A 809 -31.48 -20.82 16.05
C PRO A 809 -31.46 -22.07 16.95
N LEU A 810 -30.99 -21.93 18.20
CA LEU A 810 -30.91 -23.02 19.18
C LEU A 810 -32.26 -23.63 19.51
N ILE A 811 -33.30 -22.80 19.57
CA ILE A 811 -34.69 -23.19 19.87
C ILE A 811 -35.26 -24.10 18.76
N SER A 812 -34.69 -24.04 17.56
CA SER A 812 -35.11 -24.84 16.40
C SER A 812 -34.07 -25.91 16.06
N ARG A 813 -33.43 -26.53 17.07
CA ARG A 813 -32.47 -27.60 16.84
C ARG A 813 -33.15 -28.83 16.21
N GLN A 814 -32.67 -29.26 15.06
CA GLN A 814 -33.20 -30.39 14.30
C GLN A 814 -32.05 -31.27 13.79
N GLU A 815 -32.38 -32.51 13.43
CA GLU A 815 -31.40 -33.40 12.82
C GLU A 815 -31.04 -33.02 11.38
N GLU A 816 -32.05 -32.66 10.60
CA GLU A 816 -31.90 -32.18 9.24
C GLU A 816 -32.79 -30.96 9.03
N TYR A 817 -32.27 -29.99 8.29
CA TYR A 817 -32.92 -28.73 8.00
C TYR A 817 -33.23 -28.65 6.50
N TYR A 818 -34.46 -28.31 6.14
CA TYR A 818 -34.87 -28.18 4.74
C TYR A 818 -35.09 -26.71 4.43
N PHE A 819 -34.22 -26.13 3.60
CA PHE A 819 -34.31 -24.72 3.23
C PHE A 819 -34.90 -24.53 1.84
N LYS A 820 -35.77 -23.52 1.72
CA LYS A 820 -36.26 -22.97 0.47
C LYS A 820 -35.78 -21.53 0.32
N GLU A 821 -35.18 -21.24 -0.81
CA GLU A 821 -34.73 -19.90 -1.19
C GLU A 821 -35.89 -19.09 -1.82
N TYR A 822 -35.97 -17.81 -1.45
CA TYR A 822 -36.88 -16.85 -2.06
C TYR A 822 -36.10 -15.59 -2.47
N ASN A 823 -36.32 -15.14 -3.70
CA ASN A 823 -35.57 -14.01 -4.26
C ASN A 823 -36.34 -12.69 -4.17
N SER A 824 -37.64 -12.75 -3.83
CA SER A 824 -38.47 -11.58 -3.61
C SER A 824 -39.55 -11.85 -2.56
N GLU A 825 -40.06 -10.79 -1.94
CA GLU A 825 -41.17 -10.93 -0.99
C GLU A 825 -42.46 -11.38 -1.70
N VAL A 826 -42.64 -11.03 -2.97
CA VAL A 826 -43.80 -11.47 -3.76
C VAL A 826 -43.81 -12.99 -3.93
N GLU A 827 -42.65 -13.57 -4.23
CA GLU A 827 -42.48 -15.03 -4.34
C GLU A 827 -42.75 -15.73 -3.01
N ALA A 828 -42.18 -15.21 -1.92
CA ALA A 828 -42.41 -15.71 -0.58
C ALA A 828 -43.89 -15.69 -0.16
N VAL A 829 -44.61 -14.62 -0.48
CA VAL A 829 -46.03 -14.47 -0.15
C VAL A 829 -46.90 -15.42 -0.99
N LYS A 830 -46.62 -15.59 -2.29
CA LYS A 830 -47.36 -16.54 -3.13
C LYS A 830 -47.31 -17.95 -2.56
N ASP A 831 -46.13 -18.40 -2.17
CA ASP A 831 -45.92 -19.74 -1.61
C ASP A 831 -46.62 -19.93 -0.25
N SER A 832 -46.68 -18.87 0.58
CA SER A 832 -47.43 -18.90 1.84
C SER A 832 -48.95 -19.03 1.64
N LYS A 833 -49.50 -18.47 0.55
CA LYS A 833 -50.93 -18.57 0.23
C LYS A 833 -51.32 -19.97 -0.24
N PHE A 834 -50.44 -20.69 -0.92
CA PHE A 834 -50.69 -22.08 -1.32
C PHE A 834 -50.80 -23.04 -0.12
N TYR A 835 -50.03 -22.80 0.96
CA TYR A 835 -50.17 -23.57 2.20
C TYR A 835 -51.46 -23.28 2.97
N VAL A 836 -52.01 -22.07 2.86
CA VAL A 836 -53.29 -21.70 3.51
C VAL A 836 -54.51 -22.29 2.79
N TYR A 837 -54.39 -22.62 1.50
CA TYR A 837 -55.48 -23.25 0.73
C TYR A 837 -55.42 -24.78 0.67
N GLY A 838 -54.40 -25.42 1.24
CA GLY A 838 -54.11 -26.85 1.02
C GLY A 838 -54.58 -27.85 2.07
N ALA A 839 -55.16 -27.47 3.22
CA ALA A 839 -55.47 -28.46 4.27
C ALA A 839 -56.75 -28.24 5.10
N TRP A 840 -57.47 -27.12 4.99
CA TRP A 840 -58.63 -26.86 5.87
C TRP A 840 -59.91 -26.41 5.17
N HIS A 841 -59.85 -25.95 3.92
CA HIS A 841 -61.05 -25.43 3.25
C HIS A 841 -61.84 -26.48 2.44
N PHE A 842 -61.22 -27.57 1.97
CA PHE A 842 -61.96 -28.58 1.20
C PHE A 842 -62.78 -29.53 2.06
N CYS A 843 -62.36 -29.86 3.29
CA CYS A 843 -63.18 -30.68 4.19
C CYS A 843 -64.33 -29.88 4.83
N ILE A 844 -64.11 -28.61 5.20
CA ILE A 844 -65.17 -27.80 5.82
C ILE A 844 -66.19 -27.34 4.78
N LEU A 845 -65.78 -26.98 3.55
CA LEU A 845 -66.74 -26.60 2.50
C LEU A 845 -67.53 -27.82 1.99
N ALA A 846 -66.92 -29.01 1.90
CA ALA A 846 -67.64 -30.23 1.52
C ALA A 846 -68.62 -30.71 2.61
N ILE A 847 -68.28 -30.58 3.90
CA ILE A 847 -69.18 -30.93 5.01
C ILE A 847 -70.30 -29.89 5.20
N THR A 848 -70.07 -28.63 4.82
CA THR A 848 -71.11 -27.58 4.89
C THR A 848 -72.07 -27.66 3.69
N ILE A 849 -71.59 -28.06 2.51
CA ILE A 849 -72.45 -28.24 1.31
C ILE A 849 -73.26 -29.54 1.40
N ALA A 850 -72.72 -30.63 1.97
CA ALA A 850 -73.45 -31.88 2.19
C ALA A 850 -74.44 -31.85 3.38
N LYS A 851 -74.49 -30.75 4.13
CA LYS A 851 -75.53 -30.49 5.16
C LYS A 851 -76.55 -29.43 4.73
N MET A 852 -76.41 -28.87 3.53
CA MET A 852 -77.35 -27.92 2.94
C MET A 852 -78.03 -28.45 1.67
N TRP A 853 -77.86 -29.74 1.33
CA TRP A 853 -78.63 -30.49 0.33
C TRP A 853 -78.95 -31.90 0.80
#